data_AF-A0A8H6PRF0-F1
#
_entry.id   AF-A0A8H6PRF0-F1
#
_cell.length_a   1.000
_cell.length_b   1.000
_cell.length_c   1.000
_cell.angle_alpha   90.00
_cell.angle_beta   90.00
_cell.angle_gamma   90.00
#
_symmetry.space_group_name_H-M   'P 1'
#
loop_
_entity.id
_entity.type
_entity.pdbx_description
1 polymer ?
#
loop_
_entity_poly.entity_id
_entity_poly.type
_entity_poly.pdbx_seq_one_letter_code
_entity_poly.pdbx_strand_id
1 'polypeptide(L)'
;MSDDGILFSAAPSSSCSFSFLLFLLLMVSSAGADCVPSPFSVRVGNVSLPNNQVARGLNIAVGVPAQPFAFLPQWPLNNTFVYPTGWNCGTDWAEAGCMTFRGGLFDKSKSTSVGATSTDSYPTDSSPYPYLEIFSDTLTLTPSNINVTKFPLGMPKADWGEEGYHPQAAIGLGRNSTLLNALVSTGKIASRSWAMFWGRQGATADAQMDGNFVFGGYDRAKASGANFTQGLVYSNPACSTGMLVTITDISLNWKNGTTTSLYDGSQSSAMSACIVPDYPVLMTIPYEPYFKRFTTITNDSIISFGRSFGINYYGMLYASGKSPYSGDLSITLSSGLKARITNDQLVIPNLTIDKTSGAILSNASAPELVLNSMQQVNAGDLPQLGRQFLSSAYVMVNQDAGQFTLWAAKPTTEEDLVAVNSDNRVYGSFCAPGVSNLVGATQTTGISNPTQSAASNSNTGQSQTTEGASTGLSSGAIAGIVVGGVAGAALVVAGVFFAIIKRRRRRQTRPSPEIAEAFSPPKVVDQTPRAPQELPGHLPNGTTGGTGEYIPIDDVEKLERYRPGGYHPITIGAWLNDRYRIVHKLGFGTYSTVWLARDQEAKRYVAIKITVAAGDRADFQESNILRHLGVAGLKGVAYIPRILDEFSISGPNGIHRCFVITPGMMSLAEAKDASSARLFQLPVARAIAAQLMQAVAFLHSQGVAHADLHAGNVLLRLPESMNALSPEQLYEQFGRPHTEPVERLDQRPLPSGVPSHAVVPVWLGKASEQISLSEAQIIVTDYGESFTPATTRRHYSHGPALLVPPEVHFEPQEPLSFPADKWTLACTIWEIIGQRPLFEGFNPSVDWVIREQVDALGKLPLEWWVKWDSRTTWFNEDGTRHSSASPRTWEQRFSDSVQEPRQEAKMQVVGEEEKVSLLAMLRAMLAFRPEERPTAKEVMECEWMQRWALPEFAKCK
;
A
#
# COMPACT_ATOMS: atom_id res chain seq x y z
N MET A 1 38.43 -45.22 12.03
CA MET A 1 39.68 -45.85 11.58
C MET A 1 40.23 -45.05 10.40
N SER A 2 41.30 -44.30 10.54
CA SER A 2 41.95 -43.77 11.75
C SER A 2 43.08 -42.85 11.29
N ASP A 3 43.24 -41.71 11.96
CA ASP A 3 44.50 -41.13 12.48
C ASP A 3 45.70 -40.96 11.48
N ASP A 4 46.53 -39.92 11.51
CA ASP A 4 46.55 -38.71 12.33
C ASP A 4 47.38 -37.62 11.62
N GLY A 5 47.34 -36.38 12.10
CA GLY A 5 48.22 -35.29 11.63
C GLY A 5 49.41 -35.03 12.55
N ILE A 6 50.46 -34.36 12.07
CA ILE A 6 51.52 -33.73 12.89
C ILE A 6 52.08 -32.48 12.18
N LEU A 7 52.24 -31.39 12.92
CA LEU A 7 52.99 -30.19 12.51
C LEU A 7 54.40 -30.23 13.16
N PHE A 8 55.37 -29.49 12.61
CA PHE A 8 55.87 -28.26 13.28
C PHE A 8 56.86 -27.48 12.38
N SER A 9 57.01 -26.18 12.67
CA SER A 9 57.74 -25.21 11.87
C SER A 9 59.17 -24.95 12.37
N ALA A 10 60.05 -24.51 11.46
CA ALA A 10 61.00 -23.41 11.70
C ALA A 10 61.56 -22.88 10.37
N ALA A 11 61.98 -21.60 10.37
CA ALA A 11 62.68 -20.90 9.29
C ALA A 11 64.06 -20.41 9.86
N PRO A 12 64.89 -19.55 9.20
CA PRO A 12 64.72 -18.87 7.91
C PRO A 12 65.99 -18.72 7.02
N SER A 13 65.86 -17.89 5.99
CA SER A 13 66.83 -16.88 5.51
C SER A 13 67.50 -17.02 4.13
N SER A 14 67.11 -16.09 3.26
CA SER A 14 67.97 -15.26 2.40
C SER A 14 68.67 -15.86 1.17
N SER A 15 68.20 -15.45 0.00
CA SER A 15 69.02 -15.27 -1.21
C SER A 15 68.48 -14.09 -2.03
N CYS A 16 69.38 -13.24 -2.53
CA CYS A 16 69.12 -12.04 -3.33
C CYS A 16 69.84 -12.23 -4.70
N SER A 17 69.57 -11.51 -5.80
CA SER A 17 68.69 -10.37 -6.08
C SER A 17 68.30 -10.42 -7.58
N PHE A 18 67.08 -10.02 -7.98
CA PHE A 18 66.81 -9.57 -9.37
C PHE A 18 65.47 -8.81 -9.55
N SER A 19 65.23 -7.74 -8.77
CA SER A 19 64.11 -6.80 -8.98
C SER A 19 64.44 -5.44 -8.37
N PHE A 20 65.00 -4.51 -9.15
CA PHE A 20 65.40 -3.20 -8.62
C PHE A 20 65.44 -2.05 -9.66
N LEU A 21 64.34 -1.84 -10.42
CA LEU A 21 64.15 -0.58 -11.18
C LEU A 21 62.68 -0.16 -11.44
N LEU A 22 61.68 -0.75 -10.75
CA LEU A 22 60.26 -0.43 -10.98
C LEU A 22 59.45 -0.28 -9.68
N PHE A 23 60.04 0.32 -8.63
CA PHE A 23 59.34 0.54 -7.36
C PHE A 23 59.78 1.84 -6.64
N LEU A 24 60.05 2.90 -7.42
CA LEU A 24 60.63 4.16 -6.91
C LEU A 24 59.99 5.42 -7.52
N LEU A 25 58.68 5.37 -7.77
CA LEU A 25 57.89 6.49 -8.32
C LEU A 25 56.52 6.71 -7.63
N LEU A 26 56.30 6.09 -6.47
CA LEU A 26 55.08 6.25 -5.64
C LEU A 26 55.42 6.59 -4.17
N MET A 27 56.49 7.36 -3.96
CA MET A 27 56.84 7.97 -2.67
C MET A 27 57.33 9.41 -2.87
N VAL A 28 56.48 10.25 -3.47
CA VAL A 28 56.56 11.71 -3.30
C VAL A 28 55.48 12.10 -2.31
N SER A 29 55.87 12.24 -1.05
CA SER A 29 55.01 12.74 0.02
C SER A 29 54.75 14.24 -0.20
N SER A 30 53.69 14.58 -0.94
CA SER A 30 53.17 15.94 -1.02
C SER A 30 52.47 16.30 0.29
N ALA A 31 53.26 16.64 1.32
CA ALA A 31 52.75 17.14 2.60
C ALA A 31 52.02 18.48 2.37
N GLY A 32 50.70 18.40 2.15
CA GLY A 32 49.89 19.47 1.57
C GLY A 32 48.61 19.74 2.36
N ALA A 33 48.69 19.64 3.69
CA ALA A 33 47.59 19.85 4.64
C ALA A 33 46.35 18.98 4.32
N ASP A 34 46.42 17.70 4.68
CA ASP A 34 45.38 16.68 4.46
C ASP A 34 44.10 16.93 5.29
N CYS A 35 43.37 17.97 4.92
CA CYS A 35 42.01 18.23 5.38
C CYS A 35 41.02 17.53 4.44
N VAL A 36 40.00 16.88 5.00
CA VAL A 36 38.92 16.27 4.20
C VAL A 36 37.85 17.31 3.81
N PRO A 37 37.01 17.06 2.78
CA PRO A 37 35.94 17.98 2.41
C PRO A 37 35.03 18.34 3.59
N SER A 38 34.75 19.62 3.75
CA SER A 38 33.82 20.11 4.78
C SER A 38 32.41 19.55 4.53
N PRO A 39 31.68 19.12 5.56
CA PRO A 39 30.23 19.10 5.47
C PRO A 39 29.68 20.50 5.16
N PHE A 40 28.48 20.56 4.62
CA PHE A 40 27.78 21.81 4.36
C PHE A 40 26.28 21.69 4.66
N SER A 41 25.64 22.83 4.88
CA SER A 41 24.28 22.97 5.39
C SER A 41 23.34 23.54 4.31
N VAL A 42 22.14 22.96 4.21
CA VAL A 42 21.01 23.45 3.42
C VAL A 42 19.86 23.76 4.38
N ARG A 43 19.26 24.95 4.25
CA ARG A 43 18.15 25.41 5.09
C ARG A 43 16.88 24.60 4.80
N VAL A 44 16.25 24.07 5.84
CA VAL A 44 14.90 23.50 5.82
C VAL A 44 13.94 24.58 6.34
N GLY A 45 13.16 25.21 5.45
CA GLY A 45 12.34 26.35 5.85
C GLY A 45 11.43 26.82 4.74
N ASN A 46 10.78 27.97 4.94
CA ASN A 46 9.94 28.57 3.90
C ASN A 46 10.80 29.07 2.74
N VAL A 47 10.53 28.57 1.53
CA VAL A 47 11.14 28.97 0.25
C VAL A 47 10.12 29.75 -0.57
N SER A 48 10.52 30.89 -1.14
CA SER A 48 9.69 31.67 -2.05
C SER A 48 9.69 31.05 -3.45
N LEU A 49 8.50 30.80 -4.00
CA LEU A 49 8.29 30.18 -5.30
C LEU A 49 7.95 31.22 -6.39
N PRO A 50 8.09 30.89 -7.69
CA PRO A 50 7.83 31.83 -8.79
C PRO A 50 6.41 32.42 -8.87
N ASN A 51 5.43 31.81 -8.20
CA ASN A 51 4.06 32.31 -8.05
C ASN A 51 3.89 33.35 -6.92
N ASN A 52 4.99 33.80 -6.29
CA ASN A 52 5.05 34.64 -5.07
C ASN A 52 4.46 34.00 -3.80
N GLN A 53 4.17 32.70 -3.81
CA GLN A 53 3.78 31.94 -2.62
C GLN A 53 5.02 31.34 -1.92
N VAL A 54 4.81 30.69 -0.78
CA VAL A 54 5.85 29.98 -0.04
C VAL A 54 5.47 28.52 0.19
N ALA A 55 6.47 27.64 0.16
CA ALA A 55 6.35 26.25 0.57
C ALA A 55 7.53 25.88 1.49
N ARG A 56 7.32 24.94 2.43
CA ARG A 56 8.35 24.55 3.42
C ARG A 56 9.11 23.32 2.92
N GLY A 57 10.43 23.46 2.78
CA GLY A 57 11.31 22.41 2.27
C GLY A 57 12.78 22.84 2.24
N LEU A 58 13.59 22.08 1.51
CA LEU A 58 14.99 22.35 1.24
C LEU A 58 15.11 23.38 0.12
N ASN A 59 15.78 24.51 0.38
CA ASN A 59 15.96 25.57 -0.61
C ASN A 59 17.04 25.19 -1.64
N ILE A 60 16.62 24.64 -2.76
CA ILE A 60 17.49 24.16 -3.85
C ILE A 60 16.93 24.68 -5.17
N ALA A 61 17.82 25.03 -6.10
CA ALA A 61 17.42 25.54 -7.40
C ALA A 61 17.93 24.65 -8.56
N VAL A 62 17.20 24.65 -9.67
CA VAL A 62 17.48 23.85 -10.87
C VAL A 62 17.64 24.76 -12.10
N GLY A 63 18.66 24.49 -12.90
CA GLY A 63 18.86 25.12 -14.20
C GLY A 63 19.70 26.39 -14.21
N VAL A 64 19.89 26.96 -15.41
CA VAL A 64 20.62 28.22 -15.65
C VAL A 64 19.83 29.11 -16.63
N PRO A 65 19.23 30.22 -16.19
CA PRO A 65 19.14 30.72 -14.80
C PRO A 65 18.40 29.76 -13.86
N ALA A 66 18.75 29.85 -12.57
CA ALA A 66 18.30 28.93 -11.54
C ALA A 66 16.84 29.19 -11.12
N GLN A 67 16.03 28.14 -11.17
CA GLN A 67 14.61 28.13 -10.78
C GLN A 67 14.48 27.55 -9.35
N PRO A 68 13.91 28.26 -8.36
CA PRO A 68 13.89 27.82 -6.96
C PRO A 68 12.78 26.82 -6.65
N PHE A 69 13.08 25.87 -5.75
CA PHE A 69 12.15 24.84 -5.28
C PHE A 69 12.22 24.67 -3.75
N ALA A 70 11.10 24.26 -3.16
CA ALA A 70 11.00 23.69 -1.82
C ALA A 70 11.04 22.16 -1.93
N PHE A 71 12.23 21.57 -1.96
CA PHE A 71 12.37 20.12 -2.07
C PHE A 71 12.01 19.40 -0.77
N LEU A 72 11.43 18.20 -0.89
CA LEU A 72 11.41 17.21 0.18
C LEU A 72 12.52 16.16 -0.06
N PRO A 73 13.28 15.78 0.98
CA PRO A 73 14.10 14.57 0.90
C PRO A 73 13.20 13.32 0.90
N GLN A 74 13.52 12.27 0.14
CA GLN A 74 12.74 11.02 0.08
C GLN A 74 13.67 9.79 0.02
N TRP A 75 13.33 8.70 0.70
CA TRP A 75 14.33 7.72 1.19
C TRP A 75 14.43 6.32 0.60
N PRO A 76 13.40 5.68 0.05
CA PRO A 76 13.62 4.55 -0.88
C PRO A 76 14.13 5.04 -2.25
N LEU A 77 13.73 6.26 -2.63
CA LEU A 77 14.06 6.93 -3.89
C LEU A 77 15.57 7.27 -3.98
N ASN A 78 16.22 7.00 -5.11
CA ASN A 78 17.64 7.24 -5.35
C ASN A 78 17.88 8.39 -6.34
N ASN A 79 16.92 8.70 -7.20
CA ASN A 79 16.97 9.85 -8.12
C ASN A 79 16.27 11.07 -7.52
N THR A 80 16.84 12.26 -7.72
CA THR A 80 16.14 13.53 -7.47
C THR A 80 15.19 13.81 -8.64
N PHE A 81 13.95 14.26 -8.39
CA PHE A 81 13.00 14.63 -9.44
C PHE A 81 12.30 15.96 -9.21
N VAL A 82 11.83 16.57 -10.30
CA VAL A 82 10.99 17.78 -10.34
C VAL A 82 9.73 17.53 -11.17
N TYR A 83 8.69 18.34 -10.98
CA TYR A 83 7.47 18.31 -11.80
C TYR A 83 7.55 19.37 -12.93
N PRO A 84 7.05 19.10 -14.15
CA PRO A 84 7.02 20.10 -15.23
C PRO A 84 6.05 21.27 -14.98
N THR A 85 6.29 22.43 -15.60
CA THR A 85 5.21 23.39 -15.90
C THR A 85 4.10 22.73 -16.72
N GLY A 86 2.83 23.06 -16.44
CA GLY A 86 1.69 22.33 -17.00
C GLY A 86 1.45 20.92 -16.40
N TRP A 87 2.14 20.52 -15.32
CA TRP A 87 1.77 19.32 -14.57
C TRP A 87 0.39 19.50 -13.92
N ASN A 88 -0.40 18.43 -13.89
CA ASN A 88 -1.76 18.44 -13.38
C ASN A 88 -1.80 17.87 -11.95
N CYS A 89 -2.35 18.63 -10.99
CA CYS A 89 -2.58 18.17 -9.61
C CYS A 89 -4.02 17.62 -9.39
N GLY A 90 -4.80 17.46 -10.46
CA GLY A 90 -6.23 17.12 -10.45
C GLY A 90 -7.07 18.25 -11.06
N THR A 91 -8.27 17.90 -11.55
CA THR A 91 -9.16 18.79 -12.34
C THR A 91 -9.45 20.15 -11.74
N ASP A 92 -9.40 20.27 -10.41
CA ASP A 92 -9.80 21.48 -9.68
C ASP A 92 -8.61 22.38 -9.30
N TRP A 93 -7.39 22.06 -9.76
CA TRP A 93 -6.18 22.82 -9.46
C TRP A 93 -5.77 23.73 -10.62
N ALA A 94 -5.52 25.01 -10.33
CA ALA A 94 -4.79 25.89 -11.23
C ALA A 94 -3.27 25.66 -11.10
N GLU A 95 -2.49 26.03 -12.12
CA GLU A 95 -1.05 25.85 -12.10
C GLU A 95 -0.37 26.54 -10.90
N ALA A 96 -0.85 27.72 -10.48
CA ALA A 96 -0.31 28.41 -9.31
C ALA A 96 -0.57 27.66 -7.98
N GLY A 97 -1.72 27.00 -7.83
CA GLY A 97 -2.01 26.12 -6.71
C GLY A 97 -1.15 24.86 -6.72
N CYS A 98 -1.09 24.20 -7.89
CA CYS A 98 -0.26 23.02 -8.11
C CYS A 98 1.23 23.33 -7.86
N MET A 99 1.71 24.51 -8.24
CA MET A 99 3.09 24.95 -7.99
C MET A 99 3.43 25.02 -6.50
N THR A 100 2.56 25.56 -5.64
CA THR A 100 2.82 25.53 -4.19
C THR A 100 2.77 24.10 -3.65
N PHE A 101 1.77 23.30 -4.06
CA PHE A 101 1.63 21.90 -3.62
C PHE A 101 2.84 21.03 -4.02
N ARG A 102 3.42 21.26 -5.21
CA ARG A 102 4.61 20.56 -5.71
C ARG A 102 5.95 21.14 -5.24
N GLY A 103 5.94 22.24 -4.47
CA GLY A 103 7.16 22.92 -4.04
C GLY A 103 7.91 23.59 -5.19
N GLY A 104 7.23 23.94 -6.28
CA GLY A 104 7.77 24.48 -7.53
C GLY A 104 7.43 23.61 -8.75
N LEU A 105 7.45 24.22 -9.95
CA LEU A 105 7.34 23.54 -11.24
C LEU A 105 8.51 23.95 -12.13
N PHE A 106 9.08 23.01 -12.87
CA PHE A 106 10.28 23.20 -13.68
C PHE A 106 9.95 23.48 -15.14
N ASP A 107 10.47 24.60 -15.63
CA ASP A 107 10.39 24.98 -17.04
C ASP A 107 11.70 24.60 -17.76
N LYS A 108 11.66 23.49 -18.51
CA LYS A 108 12.79 23.05 -19.37
C LYS A 108 13.21 24.12 -20.39
N SER A 109 12.29 24.99 -20.86
CA SER A 109 12.58 25.98 -21.90
C SER A 109 13.37 27.19 -21.38
N LYS A 110 13.30 27.46 -20.07
CA LYS A 110 14.03 28.57 -19.43
C LYS A 110 15.47 28.22 -19.04
N SER A 111 15.86 26.94 -19.02
CA SER A 111 17.20 26.52 -18.59
C SER A 111 18.12 26.20 -19.76
N THR A 112 19.23 26.94 -19.84
CA THR A 112 20.28 26.81 -20.86
C THR A 112 21.26 25.66 -20.61
N SER A 113 21.21 25.00 -19.44
CA SER A 113 22.06 23.85 -19.10
C SER A 113 21.34 22.49 -19.17
N VAL A 114 20.09 22.45 -19.66
CA VAL A 114 19.37 21.22 -19.98
C VAL A 114 20.13 20.41 -21.02
N GLY A 115 20.27 19.11 -20.78
CA GLY A 115 20.91 18.16 -21.68
C GLY A 115 20.40 16.73 -21.51
N ALA A 116 20.99 15.81 -22.25
CA ALA A 116 20.72 14.38 -22.14
C ALA A 116 21.72 13.70 -21.18
N THR A 117 21.21 12.77 -20.36
CA THR A 117 22.03 11.82 -19.60
C THR A 117 22.44 10.64 -20.48
N SER A 118 23.50 9.93 -20.08
CA SER A 118 23.71 8.55 -20.52
C SER A 118 22.74 7.61 -19.80
N THR A 119 22.31 6.53 -20.45
CA THR A 119 21.40 5.52 -19.88
C THR A 119 21.91 4.86 -18.60
N ASP A 120 23.22 4.90 -18.38
CA ASP A 120 23.91 4.09 -17.38
C ASP A 120 24.35 4.93 -16.16
N SER A 121 24.06 6.24 -16.13
CA SER A 121 24.52 7.17 -15.08
C SER A 121 23.57 7.36 -13.91
N TYR A 122 22.54 6.52 -13.79
CA TYR A 122 21.54 6.60 -12.72
C TYR A 122 20.93 5.22 -12.41
N PRO A 123 20.58 4.92 -11.15
CA PRO A 123 19.84 3.71 -10.80
C PRO A 123 18.38 3.79 -11.31
N THR A 124 17.77 2.64 -11.58
CA THR A 124 16.30 2.57 -11.72
C THR A 124 15.69 2.52 -10.32
N ASP A 125 14.78 3.45 -10.01
CA ASP A 125 14.00 3.39 -8.77
C ASP A 125 12.89 2.35 -8.86
N SER A 126 12.62 1.70 -7.73
CA SER A 126 11.60 0.66 -7.61
C SER A 126 10.20 1.24 -7.37
N SER A 127 9.18 0.47 -7.77
CA SER A 127 7.78 0.66 -7.33
C SER A 127 7.72 0.87 -5.80
N PRO A 128 6.86 1.76 -5.26
CA PRO A 128 5.69 2.41 -5.89
C PRO A 128 5.97 3.69 -6.70
N TYR A 129 7.22 4.11 -6.87
CA TYR A 129 7.53 5.37 -7.57
C TYR A 129 7.20 5.31 -9.07
N PRO A 130 6.83 6.45 -9.67
CA PRO A 130 6.43 6.52 -11.08
C PRO A 130 7.62 6.28 -12.01
N TYR A 131 7.35 5.97 -13.27
CA TYR A 131 8.39 6.05 -14.29
C TYR A 131 8.87 7.51 -14.44
N LEU A 132 10.15 7.74 -14.14
CA LEU A 132 10.82 9.03 -14.31
C LEU A 132 11.45 9.15 -15.70
N GLU A 133 11.16 10.22 -16.43
CA GLU A 133 11.99 10.70 -17.53
C GLU A 133 13.26 11.33 -16.97
N ILE A 134 14.42 10.74 -17.23
CA ILE A 134 15.69 11.34 -16.80
C ILE A 134 16.21 12.30 -17.88
N PHE A 135 16.63 13.48 -17.44
CA PHE A 135 17.38 14.48 -18.19
C PHE A 135 18.56 14.97 -17.34
N SER A 136 19.47 15.77 -17.90
CA SER A 136 20.56 16.40 -17.11
C SER A 136 20.36 17.90 -17.00
N ASP A 137 20.63 18.50 -15.84
CA ASP A 137 20.76 19.96 -15.72
C ASP A 137 21.73 20.35 -14.58
N THR A 138 21.82 21.63 -14.22
CA THR A 138 22.57 22.11 -13.06
C THR A 138 21.69 22.10 -11.82
N LEU A 139 22.10 21.39 -10.77
CA LEU A 139 21.49 21.44 -9.44
C LEU A 139 22.31 22.38 -8.53
N THR A 140 21.66 23.33 -7.87
CA THR A 140 22.30 24.38 -7.06
C THR A 140 21.81 24.31 -5.61
N LEU A 141 22.68 23.87 -4.71
CA LEU A 141 22.37 23.72 -3.28
C LEU A 141 22.61 25.04 -2.53
N THR A 142 21.55 25.68 -2.02
CA THR A 142 21.62 27.00 -1.37
C THR A 142 21.53 26.89 0.16
N PRO A 143 22.07 27.84 0.95
CA PRO A 143 22.83 29.04 0.54
C PRO A 143 24.30 28.76 0.19
N SER A 144 24.76 27.52 0.34
CA SER A 144 26.16 27.10 0.12
C SER A 144 26.68 27.30 -1.32
N ASN A 145 25.79 27.55 -2.29
CA ASN A 145 26.08 27.74 -3.72
C ASN A 145 26.93 26.61 -4.33
N ILE A 146 26.65 25.38 -3.90
CA ILE A 146 27.32 24.18 -4.43
C ILE A 146 26.54 23.71 -5.65
N ASN A 147 27.17 23.91 -6.81
CA ASN A 147 26.61 23.53 -8.10
C ASN A 147 27.08 22.12 -8.49
N VAL A 148 26.13 21.25 -8.85
CA VAL A 148 26.37 19.95 -9.48
C VAL A 148 25.89 20.04 -10.93
N THR A 149 26.83 20.19 -11.87
CA THR A 149 26.52 20.39 -13.30
C THR A 149 26.28 19.07 -14.02
N LYS A 150 25.36 19.06 -15.01
CA LYS A 150 24.93 17.84 -15.73
C LYS A 150 24.41 16.72 -14.81
N PHE A 151 23.84 17.10 -13.68
CA PHE A 151 23.28 16.19 -12.69
C PHE A 151 22.01 15.51 -13.24
N PRO A 152 21.85 14.18 -13.11
CA PRO A 152 20.64 13.48 -13.55
C PRO A 152 19.44 13.88 -12.70
N LEU A 153 18.38 14.35 -13.35
CA LEU A 153 17.10 14.72 -12.75
C LEU A 153 15.97 13.94 -13.40
N GLY A 154 15.09 13.40 -12.58
CA GLY A 154 13.85 12.78 -13.04
C GLY A 154 12.71 13.79 -13.23
N MET A 155 11.76 13.43 -14.07
CA MET A 155 10.42 14.03 -14.14
C MET A 155 9.37 12.92 -14.30
N PRO A 156 8.33 12.85 -13.46
CA PRO A 156 7.33 11.79 -13.52
C PRO A 156 6.54 11.81 -14.83
N LYS A 157 6.14 10.63 -15.32
CA LYS A 157 5.28 10.49 -16.51
C LYS A 157 3.81 10.22 -16.23
N ALA A 158 3.45 9.94 -14.99
CA ALA A 158 2.08 9.78 -14.51
C ALA A 158 2.01 10.10 -13.00
N ASP A 159 0.81 10.35 -12.52
CA ASP A 159 0.45 10.29 -11.09
C ASP A 159 0.61 8.84 -10.58
N TRP A 160 0.85 8.67 -9.28
CA TRP A 160 1.03 7.37 -8.62
C TRP A 160 0.23 7.20 -7.32
N GLY A 161 -0.73 8.08 -7.03
CA GLY A 161 -1.71 7.94 -5.94
C GLY A 161 -1.24 8.32 -4.53
N GLU A 162 0.05 8.23 -4.23
CA GLU A 162 0.62 8.58 -2.90
C GLU A 162 0.94 10.08 -2.73
N GLU A 163 0.41 10.90 -3.64
CA GLU A 163 0.72 12.34 -3.79
C GLU A 163 0.34 13.18 -2.55
N GLY A 164 -0.54 12.67 -1.68
CA GLY A 164 -0.86 13.32 -0.40
C GLY A 164 0.25 13.21 0.65
N TYR A 165 1.04 12.12 0.64
CA TYR A 165 2.15 11.93 1.58
C TYR A 165 3.45 12.53 1.06
N HIS A 166 3.68 12.44 -0.25
CA HIS A 166 4.91 12.84 -0.94
C HIS A 166 4.72 14.00 -1.97
N PRO A 167 4.02 15.10 -1.62
CA PRO A 167 3.49 16.05 -2.60
C PRO A 167 4.55 16.85 -3.38
N GLN A 168 5.66 17.23 -2.74
CA GLN A 168 6.67 18.14 -3.30
C GLN A 168 7.77 17.41 -4.09
N ALA A 169 8.48 18.16 -4.94
CA ALA A 169 9.68 17.69 -5.65
C ALA A 169 10.69 17.01 -4.71
N ALA A 170 11.29 15.90 -5.16
CA ALA A 170 12.00 14.97 -4.29
C ALA A 170 13.52 14.99 -4.48
N ILE A 171 14.29 14.90 -3.39
CA ILE A 171 15.70 14.51 -3.41
C ILE A 171 15.78 13.02 -3.09
N GLY A 172 16.34 12.22 -3.99
CA GLY A 172 16.57 10.80 -3.73
C GLY A 172 17.74 10.58 -2.77
N LEU A 173 17.47 10.00 -1.59
CA LEU A 173 18.45 9.72 -0.52
C LEU A 173 18.58 8.23 -0.16
N GLY A 174 18.05 7.36 -1.01
CA GLY A 174 18.19 5.90 -0.92
C GLY A 174 19.63 5.39 -1.02
N ARG A 175 19.76 4.06 -0.92
CA ARG A 175 21.04 3.33 -0.77
C ARG A 175 22.06 3.66 -1.87
N ASN A 176 21.58 4.01 -3.06
CA ASN A 176 22.37 4.40 -4.22
C ASN A 176 22.04 5.82 -4.71
N SER A 177 21.75 6.73 -3.78
CA SER A 177 21.42 8.14 -4.03
C SER A 177 22.38 8.80 -5.03
N THR A 178 21.82 9.23 -6.15
CA THR A 178 22.52 9.99 -7.20
C THR A 178 23.20 11.24 -6.65
N LEU A 179 22.54 11.97 -5.75
CA LEU A 179 23.08 13.19 -5.16
C LEU A 179 24.28 12.91 -4.24
N LEU A 180 24.17 11.93 -3.32
CA LEU A 180 25.28 11.55 -2.44
C LEU A 180 26.47 11.02 -3.24
N ASN A 181 26.22 10.16 -4.23
CA ASN A 181 27.25 9.65 -5.13
C ASN A 181 27.95 10.80 -5.89
N ALA A 182 27.20 11.78 -6.40
CA ALA A 182 27.76 12.94 -7.10
C ALA A 182 28.57 13.85 -6.16
N LEU A 183 28.09 14.11 -4.95
CA LEU A 183 28.78 14.98 -3.97
C LEU A 183 30.09 14.33 -3.45
N VAL A 184 30.12 13.01 -3.22
CA VAL A 184 31.36 12.31 -2.86
C VAL A 184 32.34 12.27 -4.03
N SER A 185 31.90 11.84 -5.23
CA SER A 185 32.78 11.71 -6.40
C SER A 185 33.34 13.04 -6.92
N THR A 186 32.67 14.17 -6.64
CA THR A 186 33.18 15.53 -6.92
C THR A 186 33.91 16.18 -5.74
N GLY A 187 34.21 15.43 -4.68
CA GLY A 187 34.99 15.90 -3.53
C GLY A 187 34.31 16.99 -2.70
N LYS A 188 32.97 17.06 -2.72
CA LYS A 188 32.18 18.04 -1.96
C LYS A 188 31.87 17.60 -0.54
N ILE A 189 31.85 16.29 -0.27
CA ILE A 189 31.64 15.69 1.05
C ILE A 189 32.54 14.46 1.25
N ALA A 190 32.86 14.14 2.51
CA ALA A 190 33.82 13.09 2.86
C ALA A 190 33.23 11.66 2.95
N SER A 191 31.90 11.51 2.92
CA SER A 191 31.16 10.23 2.89
C SER A 191 29.73 10.45 2.38
N ARG A 192 29.03 9.39 2.00
CA ARG A 192 27.60 9.40 1.61
C ARG A 192 26.69 9.48 2.84
N SER A 193 26.91 10.51 3.65
CA SER A 193 26.18 10.80 4.89
C SER A 193 25.38 12.08 4.80
N TRP A 194 24.32 12.16 5.59
CA TRP A 194 23.52 13.37 5.77
C TRP A 194 22.91 13.41 7.18
N ALA A 195 22.48 14.58 7.63
CA ALA A 195 21.76 14.74 8.89
C ALA A 195 20.64 15.79 8.78
N MET A 196 19.57 15.64 9.55
CA MET A 196 18.36 16.45 9.42
C MET A 196 17.75 16.84 10.78
N PHE A 197 17.54 18.14 10.92
CA PHE A 197 16.63 18.76 11.89
C PHE A 197 15.50 19.39 11.08
N TRP A 198 14.23 19.08 11.37
CA TRP A 198 13.09 19.65 10.64
C TRP A 198 12.86 21.13 10.98
N GLY A 199 13.40 21.60 12.11
CA GLY A 199 13.02 22.85 12.72
C GLY A 199 11.74 22.70 13.54
N ARG A 200 11.13 23.83 13.91
CA ARG A 200 9.83 23.86 14.60
C ARG A 200 8.76 24.45 13.69
N GLN A 201 7.54 23.96 13.84
CA GLN A 201 6.38 24.38 13.06
C GLN A 201 5.14 24.51 13.95
N GLY A 202 5.15 25.47 14.89
CA GLY A 202 4.03 25.67 15.80
C GLY A 202 2.93 26.62 15.30
N ALA A 203 1.83 26.68 16.05
CA ALA A 203 0.63 27.47 15.78
C ALA A 203 0.84 29.01 15.77
N THR A 204 1.97 29.51 16.25
CA THR A 204 2.32 30.94 16.31
C THR A 204 3.65 31.22 15.62
N ALA A 205 3.91 32.47 15.26
CA ALA A 205 5.17 32.89 14.64
C ALA A 205 6.39 32.61 15.55
N ASP A 206 6.27 32.87 16.85
CA ASP A 206 7.33 32.64 17.85
C ASP A 206 7.65 31.14 18.08
N ALA A 207 6.76 30.25 17.62
CA ALA A 207 6.93 28.80 17.64
C ALA A 207 7.49 28.23 16.32
N GLN A 208 7.77 29.07 15.32
CA GLN A 208 8.44 28.67 14.09
C GLN A 208 9.97 28.74 14.26
N MET A 209 10.67 27.72 13.77
CA MET A 209 12.12 27.72 13.64
C MET A 209 12.48 26.96 12.36
N ASP A 210 13.39 27.51 11.56
CA ASP A 210 13.95 26.79 10.41
C ASP A 210 14.82 25.61 10.89
N GLY A 211 14.77 24.51 10.15
CA GLY A 211 15.66 23.37 10.31
C GLY A 211 16.91 23.50 9.45
N ASN A 212 17.82 22.54 9.59
CA ASN A 212 18.94 22.37 8.67
C ASN A 212 19.11 20.90 8.25
N PHE A 213 19.65 20.75 7.04
CA PHE A 213 19.97 19.48 6.43
C PHE A 213 21.45 19.51 6.02
N VAL A 214 22.26 18.71 6.68
CA VAL A 214 23.71 18.65 6.49
C VAL A 214 24.04 17.53 5.53
N PHE A 215 24.97 17.74 4.60
CA PHE A 215 25.58 16.69 3.78
C PHE A 215 27.03 16.46 4.23
N GLY A 216 27.49 15.20 4.25
CA GLY A 216 28.87 14.84 4.62
C GLY A 216 29.17 14.77 6.11
N GLY A 217 28.16 14.86 6.96
CA GLY A 217 28.33 15.03 8.39
C GLY A 217 27.02 15.38 9.11
N TYR A 218 27.16 15.98 10.29
CA TYR A 218 26.06 16.46 11.11
C TYR A 218 26.40 17.81 11.76
N ASP A 219 25.38 18.50 12.25
CA ASP A 219 25.51 19.73 13.04
C ASP A 219 25.48 19.39 14.54
N ARG A 220 26.64 19.49 15.19
CA ARG A 220 26.80 19.23 16.63
C ARG A 220 26.06 20.26 17.49
N ALA A 221 25.74 21.44 16.97
CA ALA A 221 24.94 22.42 17.70
C ALA A 221 23.46 22.01 17.85
N LYS A 222 22.94 21.13 16.98
CA LYS A 222 21.60 20.53 17.11
C LYS A 222 21.57 19.25 17.96
N ALA A 223 22.72 18.65 18.25
CA ALA A 223 22.81 17.40 19.00
C ALA A 223 22.78 17.62 20.52
N SER A 224 21.99 16.82 21.25
CA SER A 224 21.91 16.87 22.71
C SER A 224 21.77 15.49 23.34
N GLY A 225 22.32 15.34 24.55
CA GLY A 225 22.33 14.08 25.30
C GLY A 225 23.28 13.02 24.74
N ALA A 226 23.10 11.78 25.18
CA ALA A 226 23.78 10.62 24.61
C ALA A 226 23.26 10.34 23.19
N ASN A 227 24.13 9.84 22.32
CA ASN A 227 23.74 9.38 20.99
C ASN A 227 23.26 7.93 21.03
N PHE A 228 22.37 7.58 20.09
CA PHE A 228 21.98 6.20 19.84
C PHE A 228 22.28 5.86 18.38
N THR A 229 23.17 4.88 18.13
CA THR A 229 23.56 4.47 16.77
C THR A 229 23.15 3.02 16.53
N GLN A 230 22.53 2.77 15.38
CA GLN A 230 22.02 1.45 14.99
C GLN A 230 22.22 1.22 13.49
N GLY A 231 22.35 -0.05 13.07
CA GLY A 231 22.39 -0.43 11.66
C GLY A 231 21.06 -0.19 10.94
N LEU A 232 21.11 0.15 9.66
CA LEU A 232 19.94 0.31 8.80
C LEU A 232 19.35 -1.07 8.48
N VAL A 233 18.15 -1.36 9.00
CA VAL A 233 17.46 -2.66 8.89
C VAL A 233 16.74 -2.76 7.54
N TYR A 234 17.55 -2.74 6.48
CA TYR A 234 17.13 -2.69 5.08
C TYR A 234 16.49 -3.98 4.53
N SER A 235 16.34 -5.00 5.36
CA SER A 235 15.61 -6.25 5.10
C SER A 235 14.14 -6.21 5.54
N ASN A 236 13.70 -5.19 6.29
CA ASN A 236 12.29 -5.03 6.67
C ASN A 236 11.54 -4.23 5.59
N PRO A 237 10.65 -4.85 4.78
CA PRO A 237 9.97 -4.16 3.69
C PRO A 237 9.02 -3.05 4.18
N ALA A 238 8.49 -3.16 5.41
CA ALA A 238 7.64 -2.13 6.00
C ALA A 238 8.43 -0.91 6.53
N CYS A 239 9.77 -0.95 6.53
CA CYS A 239 10.62 0.19 6.87
C CYS A 239 11.56 0.55 5.70
N SER A 240 11.01 1.21 4.69
CA SER A 240 11.70 1.59 3.45
C SER A 240 13.00 2.39 3.67
N THR A 241 13.08 3.18 4.74
CA THR A 241 14.27 3.98 5.10
C THR A 241 15.37 3.17 5.79
N GLY A 242 15.06 1.98 6.32
CA GLY A 242 15.93 1.17 7.17
C GLY A 242 16.07 1.68 8.62
N MET A 243 15.54 2.86 8.96
CA MET A 243 15.66 3.45 10.30
C MET A 243 14.62 2.88 11.28
N LEU A 244 14.75 1.59 11.58
CA LEU A 244 13.85 0.85 12.47
C LEU A 244 14.21 1.08 13.95
N VAL A 245 13.27 1.60 14.73
CA VAL A 245 13.38 1.83 16.18
C VAL A 245 12.24 1.14 16.93
N THR A 246 12.39 0.94 18.24
CA THR A 246 11.31 0.43 19.10
C THR A 246 10.87 1.51 20.10
N ILE A 247 9.59 1.88 20.07
CA ILE A 247 8.92 2.80 20.99
C ILE A 247 8.46 1.99 22.21
N THR A 248 8.80 2.45 23.41
CA THR A 248 8.49 1.78 24.68
C THR A 248 7.41 2.49 25.50
N ASP A 249 7.17 3.78 25.25
CA ASP A 249 6.10 4.56 25.86
C ASP A 249 5.71 5.76 24.98
N ILE A 250 4.44 6.14 25.01
CA ILE A 250 3.94 7.42 24.50
C ILE A 250 3.11 8.05 25.62
N SER A 251 3.55 9.21 26.12
CA SER A 251 2.97 9.84 27.31
C SER A 251 2.39 11.22 27.03
N LEU A 252 1.16 11.43 27.48
CA LEU A 252 0.48 12.73 27.53
C LEU A 252 0.94 13.48 28.79
N ASN A 253 1.45 14.70 28.62
CA ASN A 253 2.11 15.48 29.68
C ASN A 253 1.28 16.74 29.91
N TRP A 254 0.56 16.77 31.03
CA TRP A 254 -0.50 17.74 31.30
C TRP A 254 0.02 19.04 31.90
N LYS A 255 -0.74 20.15 31.72
CA LYS A 255 -0.36 21.48 32.24
C LYS A 255 -0.29 21.57 33.78
N ASN A 256 -0.88 20.61 34.50
CA ASN A 256 -0.78 20.48 35.96
C ASN A 256 0.47 19.70 36.41
N GLY A 257 1.34 19.28 35.48
CA GLY A 257 2.56 18.53 35.75
C GLY A 257 2.39 17.00 35.83
N THR A 258 1.18 16.45 35.75
CA THR A 258 0.98 14.99 35.69
C THR A 258 1.31 14.44 34.31
N THR A 259 1.52 13.13 34.23
CA THR A 259 1.78 12.41 32.98
C THR A 259 0.92 11.15 32.91
N THR A 260 0.37 10.83 31.74
CA THR A 260 -0.47 9.65 31.51
C THR A 260 0.01 8.89 30.28
N SER A 261 0.33 7.62 30.43
CA SER A 261 0.79 6.77 29.32
C SER A 261 -0.37 6.24 28.48
N LEU A 262 -0.17 6.15 27.17
CA LEU A 262 -1.03 5.44 26.23
C LEU A 262 -0.79 3.92 26.24
N TYR A 263 0.14 3.42 27.05
CA TYR A 263 0.45 2.00 27.23
C TYR A 263 -0.21 1.53 28.53
N ASP A 264 -1.25 0.69 28.45
CA ASP A 264 -2.04 0.27 29.61
C ASP A 264 -1.70 -1.15 30.08
N GLY A 265 -0.62 -1.24 30.87
CA GLY A 265 -0.23 -2.48 31.55
C GLY A 265 -0.10 -3.67 30.59
N SER A 266 -0.75 -4.79 30.94
CA SER A 266 -0.62 -6.07 30.23
C SER A 266 -1.23 -6.11 28.82
N GLN A 267 -1.96 -5.08 28.38
CA GLN A 267 -2.52 -5.00 27.03
C GLN A 267 -1.65 -4.21 26.04
N SER A 268 -0.57 -3.56 26.49
CA SER A 268 0.29 -2.73 25.63
C SER A 268 1.74 -3.20 25.67
N SER A 269 2.27 -3.59 24.51
CA SER A 269 3.67 -3.96 24.32
C SER A 269 4.45 -2.84 23.62
N ALA A 270 5.78 -2.91 23.69
CA ALA A 270 6.66 -2.00 22.95
C ALA A 270 6.53 -2.24 21.44
N MET A 271 6.22 -1.19 20.67
CA MET A 271 5.96 -1.31 19.22
C MET A 271 7.18 -0.88 18.40
N SER A 272 7.48 -1.63 17.34
CA SER A 272 8.45 -1.21 16.33
C SER A 272 7.89 -0.04 15.51
N ALA A 273 8.76 0.85 15.05
CA ALA A 273 8.41 1.98 14.19
C ALA A 273 9.55 2.29 13.22
N CYS A 274 9.22 2.78 12.03
CA CYS A 274 10.20 3.29 11.06
C CYS A 274 10.30 4.81 11.18
N ILE A 275 11.50 5.38 11.15
CA ILE A 275 11.65 6.84 10.96
C ILE A 275 11.53 7.13 9.46
N VAL A 276 10.56 7.96 9.10
CA VAL A 276 10.24 8.35 7.71
C VAL A 276 10.24 9.88 7.67
N PRO A 277 11.40 10.55 7.50
CA PRO A 277 11.53 11.98 7.76
C PRO A 277 10.73 12.89 6.83
N ASP A 278 10.11 12.33 5.78
CA ASP A 278 9.20 13.01 4.85
C ASP A 278 7.73 12.58 4.97
N TYR A 279 7.37 11.81 5.99
CA TYR A 279 5.95 11.58 6.30
C TYR A 279 5.34 12.85 6.93
N PRO A 280 4.10 13.27 6.56
CA PRO A 280 3.58 14.61 6.85
C PRO A 280 3.29 14.93 8.32
N VAL A 281 2.88 13.93 9.10
CA VAL A 281 2.49 14.10 10.52
C VAL A 281 3.65 13.82 11.50
N LEU A 282 3.43 13.97 12.81
CA LEU A 282 4.37 13.55 13.85
C LEU A 282 4.59 12.04 13.82
N MET A 283 3.51 11.26 13.81
CA MET A 283 3.59 9.82 13.60
C MET A 283 2.26 9.20 13.16
N THR A 284 2.32 8.01 12.58
CA THR A 284 1.19 7.08 12.58
C THR A 284 1.18 6.27 13.88
N ILE A 285 -0.01 5.92 14.39
CA ILE A 285 -0.19 5.19 15.66
C ILE A 285 -1.37 4.21 15.55
N PRO A 286 -1.24 2.94 16.02
CA PRO A 286 -2.35 1.97 15.94
C PRO A 286 -3.57 2.44 16.72
N TYR A 287 -4.77 2.25 16.15
CA TYR A 287 -6.01 2.70 16.77
C TYR A 287 -6.27 2.02 18.11
N GLU A 288 -6.29 0.69 18.15
CA GLU A 288 -6.28 -0.08 19.40
C GLU A 288 -4.84 -0.52 19.73
N PRO A 289 -4.41 -0.49 21.01
CA PRO A 289 -5.06 0.19 22.13
C PRO A 289 -4.80 1.71 22.15
N TYR A 290 -3.75 2.19 21.47
CA TYR A 290 -3.10 3.46 21.83
C TYR A 290 -3.91 4.72 21.45
N PHE A 291 -4.44 4.84 20.22
CA PHE A 291 -5.20 6.03 19.83
C PHE A 291 -6.60 6.06 20.47
N LYS A 292 -7.27 4.91 20.58
CA LYS A 292 -8.56 4.79 21.28
C LYS A 292 -8.42 5.13 22.77
N ARG A 293 -7.27 4.80 23.38
CA ARG A 293 -6.91 5.31 24.71
C ARG A 293 -6.62 6.82 24.70
N PHE A 294 -5.98 7.37 23.67
CA PHE A 294 -5.83 8.83 23.53
C PHE A 294 -7.18 9.54 23.51
N THR A 295 -8.15 9.08 22.69
CA THR A 295 -9.47 9.74 22.61
C THR A 295 -10.25 9.59 23.91
N THR A 296 -10.24 8.39 24.52
CA THR A 296 -10.83 8.14 25.85
C THR A 296 -10.29 9.12 26.90
N ILE A 297 -8.96 9.28 26.98
CA ILE A 297 -8.30 10.19 27.94
C ILE A 297 -8.54 11.67 27.60
N THR A 298 -8.77 11.99 26.32
CA THR A 298 -9.05 13.36 25.84
C THR A 298 -10.55 13.61 25.60
N ASN A 299 -11.41 12.81 26.23
CA ASN A 299 -12.87 12.94 26.28
C ASN A 299 -13.55 12.99 24.89
N ASP A 300 -13.07 12.14 23.98
CA ASP A 300 -13.53 11.96 22.59
C ASP A 300 -13.81 13.31 21.89
N SER A 301 -12.83 14.21 22.01
CA SER A 301 -12.83 15.55 21.42
C SER A 301 -12.47 15.56 19.91
N ILE A 302 -12.01 14.43 19.37
CA ILE A 302 -11.58 14.23 17.99
C ILE A 302 -12.69 13.55 17.18
N ILE A 303 -12.85 13.96 15.93
CA ILE A 303 -13.75 13.29 14.99
C ILE A 303 -13.12 11.94 14.62
N SER A 304 -13.75 10.81 14.97
CA SER A 304 -13.15 9.46 14.90
C SER A 304 -12.58 9.06 13.53
N PHE A 305 -13.09 9.66 12.45
CA PHE A 305 -12.63 9.51 11.06
C PHE A 305 -12.34 10.85 10.37
N GLY A 306 -12.34 11.97 11.10
CA GLY A 306 -12.08 13.30 10.53
C GLY A 306 -10.60 13.49 10.27
N ARG A 307 -10.21 13.38 9.00
CA ARG A 307 -8.82 13.53 8.54
C ARG A 307 -8.63 14.84 7.79
N SER A 308 -7.50 15.46 8.03
CA SER A 308 -6.96 16.54 7.21
C SER A 308 -6.51 16.01 5.85
N PHE A 309 -6.88 16.74 4.80
CA PHE A 309 -6.32 16.59 3.45
C PHE A 309 -5.42 17.78 3.10
N GLY A 310 -4.90 18.46 4.13
CA GLY A 310 -4.03 19.63 4.03
C GLY A 310 -2.54 19.29 4.06
N ILE A 311 -1.73 20.23 4.55
CA ILE A 311 -0.26 20.12 4.60
C ILE A 311 0.20 18.94 5.47
N ASN A 312 -0.47 18.70 6.61
CA ASN A 312 -0.22 17.53 7.46
C ASN A 312 -1.19 16.40 7.08
N TYR A 313 -1.11 15.91 5.84
CA TYR A 313 -2.04 14.93 5.28
C TYR A 313 -2.30 13.74 6.23
N TYR A 314 -3.58 13.45 6.47
CA TYR A 314 -4.12 12.50 7.45
C TYR A 314 -3.84 12.79 8.95
N GLY A 315 -3.50 14.03 9.30
CA GLY A 315 -3.68 14.55 10.67
C GLY A 315 -5.15 14.48 11.11
N MET A 316 -5.38 14.23 12.40
CA MET A 316 -6.73 14.01 12.96
C MET A 316 -7.37 15.33 13.41
N LEU A 317 -8.60 15.60 12.96
CA LEU A 317 -9.32 16.86 13.21
C LEU A 317 -10.14 16.81 14.51
N TYR A 318 -10.05 17.88 15.30
CA TYR A 318 -10.93 18.09 16.46
C TYR A 318 -12.35 18.44 16.02
N ALA A 319 -13.34 17.97 16.78
CA ALA A 319 -14.74 18.27 16.50
C ALA A 319 -15.07 19.73 16.88
N SER A 320 -15.86 20.40 16.04
CA SER A 320 -16.25 21.80 16.25
C SER A 320 -16.91 22.00 17.63
N GLY A 321 -16.46 23.01 18.37
CA GLY A 321 -16.93 23.29 19.72
C GLY A 321 -16.38 22.39 20.84
N LYS A 322 -15.56 21.38 20.54
CA LYS A 322 -14.81 20.63 21.58
C LYS A 322 -13.48 21.33 21.89
N SER A 323 -13.08 21.32 23.17
CA SER A 323 -11.77 21.79 23.60
C SER A 323 -10.66 20.82 23.14
N PRO A 324 -9.65 21.26 22.38
CA PRO A 324 -8.54 20.39 21.99
C PRO A 324 -7.65 19.96 23.17
N TYR A 325 -6.87 18.90 22.98
CA TYR A 325 -5.83 18.53 23.94
C TYR A 325 -4.78 19.65 24.02
N SER A 326 -4.51 20.15 25.23
CA SER A 326 -3.63 21.31 25.44
C SER A 326 -2.30 20.98 26.14
N GLY A 327 -1.99 19.70 26.33
CA GLY A 327 -0.70 19.25 26.90
C GLY A 327 0.32 18.88 25.82
N ASP A 328 1.52 18.55 26.26
CA ASP A 328 2.60 18.09 25.38
C ASP A 328 2.53 16.56 25.23
N LEU A 329 3.04 16.01 24.14
CA LEU A 329 3.18 14.56 23.95
C LEU A 329 4.67 14.19 23.99
N SER A 330 5.01 13.08 24.63
CA SER A 330 6.37 12.56 24.62
C SER A 330 6.40 11.14 24.06
N ILE A 331 7.37 10.86 23.20
CA ILE A 331 7.65 9.53 22.65
C ILE A 331 8.97 9.06 23.27
N THR A 332 8.96 7.90 23.92
CA THR A 332 10.14 7.30 24.55
C THR A 332 10.57 6.07 23.73
N LEU A 333 11.82 6.06 23.28
CA LEU A 333 12.42 4.94 22.57
C LEU A 333 13.15 4.02 23.56
N SER A 334 13.25 2.74 23.18
CA SER A 334 14.05 1.69 23.85
C SER A 334 15.54 2.07 24.06
N SER A 335 16.06 3.03 23.30
CA SER A 335 17.39 3.62 23.47
C SER A 335 17.51 4.58 24.67
N GLY A 336 16.41 4.89 25.37
CA GLY A 336 16.34 5.92 26.39
C GLY A 336 16.13 7.34 25.85
N LEU A 337 16.13 7.53 24.53
CA LEU A 337 15.81 8.82 23.90
C LEU A 337 14.32 9.14 24.10
N LYS A 338 14.03 10.26 24.78
CA LYS A 338 12.66 10.79 24.97
C LYS A 338 12.48 12.10 24.21
N ALA A 339 11.74 12.05 23.09
CA ALA A 339 11.38 13.22 22.31
C ALA A 339 10.08 13.82 22.84
N ARG A 340 10.11 15.08 23.32
CA ARG A 340 8.92 15.81 23.79
C ARG A 340 8.48 16.82 22.72
N ILE A 341 7.27 16.65 22.21
CA ILE A 341 6.61 17.54 21.26
C ILE A 341 5.70 18.47 22.05
N THR A 342 5.95 19.78 21.93
CA THR A 342 5.21 20.81 22.65
C THR A 342 3.82 21.02 22.03
N ASN A 343 2.83 21.38 22.85
CA ASN A 343 1.43 21.44 22.44
C ASN A 343 1.19 22.33 21.20
N ASP A 344 1.91 23.44 21.11
CA ASP A 344 1.91 24.39 20.00
C ASP A 344 2.31 23.79 18.65
N GLN A 345 3.02 22.65 18.63
CA GLN A 345 3.38 21.88 17.43
C GLN A 345 2.56 20.60 17.28
N LEU A 346 2.00 20.09 18.37
CA LEU A 346 1.17 18.88 18.40
C LEU A 346 -0.27 19.15 17.95
N VAL A 347 -0.83 20.31 18.30
CA VAL A 347 -2.18 20.75 17.97
C VAL A 347 -2.12 22.15 17.37
N ILE A 348 -2.43 22.25 16.07
CA ILE A 348 -2.27 23.46 15.27
C ILE A 348 -3.57 23.82 14.52
N PRO A 349 -3.75 25.05 14.02
CA PRO A 349 -4.78 25.34 13.02
C PRO A 349 -4.64 24.40 11.82
N ASN A 350 -5.74 23.91 11.26
CA ASN A 350 -5.64 23.06 10.07
C ASN A 350 -5.15 23.90 8.88
N LEU A 351 -4.05 23.46 8.26
CA LEU A 351 -3.40 24.17 7.16
C LEU A 351 -3.67 23.51 5.82
N THR A 352 -4.22 24.25 4.86
CA THR A 352 -4.50 23.78 3.50
C THR A 352 -3.85 24.71 2.46
N ILE A 353 -3.76 24.26 1.21
CA ILE A 353 -3.32 25.09 0.08
C ILE A 353 -4.54 25.43 -0.76
N ASP A 354 -4.74 26.71 -1.06
CA ASP A 354 -5.77 27.15 -2.00
C ASP A 354 -5.45 26.65 -3.41
N LYS A 355 -6.35 25.83 -3.99
CA LYS A 355 -6.14 25.18 -5.29
C LYS A 355 -5.98 26.17 -6.45
N THR A 356 -6.40 27.43 -6.28
CA THR A 356 -6.35 28.46 -7.34
C THR A 356 -5.08 29.32 -7.25
N SER A 357 -4.85 29.96 -6.10
CA SER A 357 -3.78 30.95 -5.89
C SER A 357 -2.49 30.35 -5.34
N GLY A 358 -2.54 29.14 -4.77
CA GLY A 358 -1.42 28.52 -4.06
C GLY A 358 -1.11 29.15 -2.71
N ALA A 359 -1.98 29.99 -2.15
CA ALA A 359 -1.83 30.54 -0.81
C ALA A 359 -2.05 29.45 0.26
N ILE A 360 -1.30 29.50 1.36
CA ILE A 360 -1.55 28.65 2.54
C ILE A 360 -2.71 29.26 3.34
N LEU A 361 -3.79 28.52 3.47
CA LEU A 361 -4.97 28.86 4.27
C LEU A 361 -4.86 28.21 5.66
N SER A 362 -5.32 28.91 6.69
CA SER A 362 -5.26 28.47 8.09
C SER A 362 -6.65 28.51 8.74
N ASN A 363 -7.15 27.35 9.17
CA ASN A 363 -8.43 27.21 9.84
C ASN A 363 -8.24 26.92 11.33
N ALA A 364 -8.31 27.96 12.16
CA ALA A 364 -8.22 27.83 13.62
C ALA A 364 -9.52 27.30 14.27
N SER A 365 -10.64 27.27 13.55
CA SER A 365 -11.94 26.78 14.06
C SER A 365 -12.10 25.26 13.95
N ALA A 366 -11.26 24.59 13.16
CA ALA A 366 -11.13 23.14 13.10
C ALA A 366 -9.65 22.76 13.29
N PRO A 367 -9.12 22.80 14.53
CA PRO A 367 -7.73 22.49 14.78
C PRO A 367 -7.42 21.01 14.55
N GLU A 368 -6.14 20.74 14.28
CA GLU A 368 -5.59 19.50 13.78
C GLU A 368 -4.58 18.95 14.81
N LEU A 369 -4.85 17.76 15.34
CA LEU A 369 -3.86 16.94 16.03
C LEU A 369 -2.95 16.33 14.97
N VAL A 370 -1.65 16.62 15.04
CA VAL A 370 -0.67 16.21 14.03
C VAL A 370 -0.25 14.73 14.22
N LEU A 371 -1.19 13.84 14.57
CA LEU A 371 -1.06 12.38 14.58
C LEU A 371 -2.00 11.79 13.52
N ASN A 372 -1.61 10.65 12.94
CA ASN A 372 -2.46 9.85 12.05
C ASN A 372 -2.83 8.52 12.76
N SER A 373 -4.13 8.27 12.95
CA SER A 373 -4.63 7.02 13.51
C SER A 373 -4.65 5.90 12.47
N MET A 374 -3.90 4.82 12.67
CA MET A 374 -3.90 3.65 11.80
C MET A 374 -5.10 2.75 12.12
N GLN A 375 -5.92 2.51 11.12
CA GLN A 375 -7.25 1.90 11.19
C GLN A 375 -7.46 1.04 9.94
N GLN A 376 -8.46 0.18 9.94
CA GLN A 376 -8.93 -0.46 8.70
C GLN A 376 -7.79 -1.22 7.98
N VAL A 377 -7.58 -0.97 6.68
CA VAL A 377 -6.56 -1.62 5.84
C VAL A 377 -5.13 -1.41 6.35
N ASN A 378 -4.85 -0.27 6.99
CA ASN A 378 -3.51 0.07 7.48
C ASN A 378 -3.34 -0.21 8.99
N ALA A 379 -4.29 -0.89 9.63
CA ALA A 379 -4.18 -1.28 11.04
C ALA A 379 -3.02 -2.27 11.31
N GLY A 380 -2.51 -2.93 10.26
CA GLY A 380 -1.33 -3.79 10.33
C GLY A 380 -0.02 -3.13 9.88
N ASP A 381 -0.04 -1.86 9.46
CA ASP A 381 1.15 -1.16 8.99
C ASP A 381 2.15 -0.94 10.13
N LEU A 382 3.44 -0.90 9.80
CA LEU A 382 4.48 -0.50 10.74
C LEU A 382 4.31 1.00 11.07
N PRO A 383 4.18 1.38 12.36
CA PRO A 383 4.13 2.78 12.77
C PRO A 383 5.29 3.61 12.18
N GLN A 384 5.00 4.83 11.73
CA GLN A 384 5.98 5.71 11.11
C GLN A 384 6.17 6.97 11.96
N LEU A 385 7.42 7.33 12.27
CA LEU A 385 7.79 8.60 12.91
C LEU A 385 8.16 9.62 11.82
N GLY A 386 7.33 10.66 11.65
CA GLY A 386 7.36 11.59 10.51
C GLY A 386 8.09 12.90 10.75
N ARG A 387 7.90 13.88 9.85
CA ARG A 387 8.55 15.21 9.85
C ARG A 387 8.60 15.84 11.24
N GLN A 388 7.46 15.93 11.93
CA GLN A 388 7.38 16.67 13.20
C GLN A 388 8.06 15.95 14.37
N PHE A 389 8.41 14.65 14.27
CA PHE A 389 9.26 13.98 15.25
C PHE A 389 10.66 14.62 15.29
N LEU A 390 11.16 15.04 14.12
CA LEU A 390 12.45 15.69 13.95
C LEU A 390 12.44 17.19 14.27
N SER A 391 11.39 17.68 14.95
CA SER A 391 11.40 18.94 15.70
C SER A 391 12.02 18.82 17.10
N SER A 392 12.09 17.58 17.62
CA SER A 392 12.59 17.26 18.96
C SER A 392 13.59 16.09 19.00
N ALA A 393 13.76 15.36 17.91
CA ALA A 393 14.89 14.45 17.66
C ALA A 393 15.76 14.99 16.51
N TYR A 394 17.05 14.66 16.53
CA TYR A 394 17.99 14.96 15.44
C TYR A 394 18.55 13.64 14.90
N VAL A 395 18.57 13.47 13.58
CA VAL A 395 19.00 12.23 12.93
C VAL A 395 20.16 12.48 11.97
N MET A 396 21.15 11.58 11.98
CA MET A 396 22.17 11.42 10.94
C MET A 396 22.07 10.02 10.35
N VAL A 397 22.28 9.87 9.04
CA VAL A 397 22.41 8.59 8.36
C VAL A 397 23.69 8.57 7.55
N ASN A 398 24.36 7.43 7.55
CA ASN A 398 25.59 7.20 6.81
C ASN A 398 25.42 5.95 5.93
N GLN A 399 25.22 6.16 4.63
CA GLN A 399 24.98 5.09 3.65
C GLN A 399 26.24 4.24 3.36
N ASP A 400 27.43 4.71 3.74
CA ASP A 400 28.68 3.94 3.63
C ASP A 400 28.83 2.99 4.83
N ALA A 401 28.53 3.48 6.04
CA ALA A 401 28.58 2.68 7.26
C ALA A 401 27.39 1.71 7.42
N GLY A 402 26.31 1.92 6.65
CA GLY A 402 25.05 1.20 6.82
C GLY A 402 24.36 1.51 8.15
N GLN A 403 24.49 2.75 8.66
CA GLN A 403 24.05 3.14 10.00
C GLN A 403 23.22 4.43 10.03
N PHE A 404 22.40 4.56 11.07
CA PHE A 404 21.81 5.83 11.49
C PHE A 404 22.14 6.12 12.97
N THR A 405 22.19 7.41 13.30
CA THR A 405 22.43 7.93 14.65
C THR A 405 21.34 8.93 15.03
N LEU A 406 20.82 8.82 16.25
CA LEU A 406 19.83 9.73 16.83
C LEU A 406 20.38 10.46 18.05
N TRP A 407 19.92 11.70 18.24
CA TRP A 407 20.07 12.51 19.44
C TRP A 407 18.71 13.14 19.81
N ALA A 408 18.59 13.62 21.05
CA ALA A 408 17.59 14.65 21.33
C ALA A 408 18.00 15.94 20.60
N ALA A 409 17.06 16.65 19.97
CA ALA A 409 17.37 17.90 19.32
C ALA A 409 17.65 19.02 20.35
N LYS A 410 18.61 19.89 20.04
CA LYS A 410 18.78 21.22 20.63
C LYS A 410 18.32 22.26 19.59
N PRO A 411 17.08 22.77 19.67
CA PRO A 411 16.62 23.84 18.79
C PRO A 411 17.42 25.13 19.03
N THR A 412 18.27 25.48 18.07
CA THR A 412 19.14 26.66 18.10
C THR A 412 19.44 27.13 16.68
N THR A 413 19.72 28.41 16.49
CA THR A 413 20.25 28.98 15.24
C THR A 413 21.77 28.83 15.11
N GLU A 414 22.48 28.45 16.18
CA GLU A 414 23.90 28.09 16.15
C GLU A 414 24.15 26.90 15.21
N GLU A 415 25.29 26.87 14.52
CA GLU A 415 25.71 25.77 13.65
C GLU A 415 27.18 25.42 13.93
N ASP A 416 27.46 24.13 14.08
CA ASP A 416 28.76 23.55 14.42
C ASP A 416 28.92 22.22 13.64
N LEU A 417 29.20 22.34 12.34
CA LEU A 417 29.24 21.20 11.44
C LEU A 417 30.45 20.29 11.72
N VAL A 418 30.25 18.98 11.63
CA VAL A 418 31.25 17.95 11.92
C VAL A 418 31.29 16.92 10.80
N ALA A 419 32.45 16.80 10.14
CA ALA A 419 32.68 15.81 9.08
C ALA A 419 32.72 14.38 9.64
N VAL A 420 32.11 13.42 8.94
CA VAL A 420 32.23 11.97 9.25
C VAL A 420 32.80 11.18 8.07
N ASN A 421 33.41 10.03 8.34
CA ASN A 421 33.97 9.12 7.34
C ASN A 421 33.01 7.96 6.98
N SER A 422 33.46 7.09 6.07
CA SER A 422 32.77 5.86 5.66
C SER A 422 32.40 4.93 6.81
N ASP A 423 33.16 4.95 7.91
CA ASP A 423 33.03 4.05 9.05
C ASP A 423 32.24 4.70 10.21
N ASN A 424 31.52 5.78 9.91
CA ASN A 424 30.76 6.61 10.83
C ASN A 424 31.59 7.30 11.95
N ARG A 425 32.88 7.54 11.70
CA ARG A 425 33.80 8.21 12.63
C ARG A 425 33.97 9.68 12.28
N VAL A 426 34.06 10.54 13.30
CA VAL A 426 34.35 11.97 13.16
C VAL A 426 35.81 12.18 12.72
N TYR A 427 36.03 13.06 11.74
CA TYR A 427 37.38 13.53 11.40
C TYR A 427 37.88 14.58 12.38
N GLY A 428 39.14 14.47 12.83
CA GLY A 428 39.77 15.44 13.73
C GLY A 428 40.04 16.81 13.10
N SER A 429 40.07 16.89 11.76
CA SER A 429 40.26 18.12 10.99
C SER A 429 39.67 17.97 9.59
N PHE A 430 38.91 18.97 9.14
CA PHE A 430 38.37 19.07 7.79
C PHE A 430 38.59 20.50 7.25
N CYS A 431 38.48 20.69 5.93
CA CYS A 431 38.86 21.95 5.30
C CYS A 431 37.91 23.08 5.68
N ALA A 432 38.41 24.31 5.76
CA ALA A 432 37.55 25.48 5.96
C ALA A 432 36.59 25.64 4.74
N PRO A 433 35.30 25.98 4.95
CA PRO A 433 34.37 26.20 3.86
C PRO A 433 34.89 27.18 2.81
N GLY A 434 34.86 26.77 1.54
CA GLY A 434 35.34 27.56 0.40
C GLY A 434 36.78 27.28 -0.05
N VAL A 435 37.62 26.63 0.75
CA VAL A 435 38.99 26.25 0.32
C VAL A 435 38.92 25.08 -0.67
N SER A 436 38.93 25.40 -1.96
CA SER A 436 39.00 24.41 -3.05
C SER A 436 40.42 24.33 -3.60
N ASN A 437 41.06 23.17 -3.45
CA ASN A 437 42.40 22.89 -3.95
C ASN A 437 42.40 22.75 -5.48
N LEU A 438 42.33 23.88 -6.18
CA LEU A 438 42.52 23.96 -7.63
C LEU A 438 44.00 23.82 -7.98
N VAL A 439 44.43 22.58 -8.24
CA VAL A 439 45.71 22.28 -8.86
C VAL A 439 45.67 22.75 -10.32
N GLY A 440 46.04 24.01 -10.54
CA GLY A 440 46.00 24.68 -11.86
C GLY A 440 47.11 25.72 -11.99
N ALA A 441 48.34 25.25 -12.25
CA ALA A 441 49.51 26.12 -12.30
C ALA A 441 49.52 27.02 -13.56
N THR A 442 49.24 28.31 -13.39
CA THR A 442 49.66 29.35 -14.34
C THR A 442 50.16 30.57 -13.58
N GLN A 443 51.37 31.04 -13.91
CA GLN A 443 51.92 32.27 -13.34
C GLN A 443 51.40 33.49 -14.11
N THR A 444 50.91 34.51 -13.41
CA THR A 444 51.20 35.91 -13.78
C THR A 444 51.09 36.83 -12.57
N THR A 445 52.11 37.67 -12.44
CA THR A 445 52.26 38.83 -11.56
C THR A 445 50.98 39.67 -11.37
N GLY A 446 50.66 40.03 -10.12
CA GLY A 446 49.61 41.02 -9.81
C GLY A 446 50.14 42.46 -9.70
N ILE A 447 49.23 43.40 -9.39
CA ILE A 447 49.50 44.74 -8.85
C ILE A 447 48.26 45.17 -8.02
N SER A 448 48.44 46.13 -7.11
CA SER A 448 47.47 46.51 -6.06
C SER A 448 46.36 47.49 -6.48
N ASN A 449 45.24 47.39 -5.74
CA ASN A 449 44.30 48.44 -5.34
C ASN A 449 44.86 49.88 -5.21
N PRO A 450 44.00 50.94 -5.09
CA PRO A 450 42.55 51.07 -5.40
C PRO A 450 42.22 52.41 -6.15
N THR A 451 40.95 52.90 -6.15
CA THR A 451 40.51 54.16 -5.44
C THR A 451 39.24 54.85 -6.02
N GLN A 452 38.19 54.96 -5.17
CA GLN A 452 37.12 56.00 -5.02
C GLN A 452 36.20 56.53 -6.15
N SER A 453 35.05 57.06 -5.67
CA SER A 453 34.12 58.09 -6.20
C SER A 453 33.34 57.80 -7.49
N ALA A 454 31.99 57.87 -7.58
CA ALA A 454 30.92 58.65 -6.90
C ALA A 454 30.54 59.99 -7.58
N ALA A 455 29.29 60.42 -7.36
CA ALA A 455 28.54 61.48 -8.05
C ALA A 455 28.27 61.17 -9.55
N SER A 456 27.06 60.83 -10.00
CA SER A 456 25.75 61.53 -9.96
C SER A 456 25.62 62.72 -10.93
N ASN A 457 24.73 62.59 -11.91
CA ASN A 457 23.67 63.58 -12.10
C ASN A 457 22.51 63.04 -12.96
N SER A 458 21.33 63.59 -12.70
CA SER A 458 20.11 63.38 -13.48
C SER A 458 20.07 64.25 -14.74
N ASN A 459 19.31 63.84 -15.76
CA ASN A 459 18.28 64.73 -16.31
C ASN A 459 17.17 63.97 -17.05
N THR A 460 16.03 64.64 -17.18
CA THR A 460 14.79 64.13 -17.78
C THR A 460 14.68 64.47 -19.27
N GLY A 461 13.90 63.66 -20.01
CA GLY A 461 13.50 63.93 -21.38
C GLY A 461 12.37 62.99 -21.81
N GLN A 462 11.31 63.51 -22.42
CA GLN A 462 10.11 62.73 -22.79
C GLN A 462 10.05 62.44 -24.30
N SER A 463 9.56 61.24 -24.62
CA SER A 463 8.64 60.89 -25.72
C SER A 463 8.90 61.39 -27.16
N GLN A 464 9.00 60.44 -28.10
CA GLN A 464 8.23 60.51 -29.35
C GLN A 464 7.99 59.11 -29.95
N THR A 465 7.04 59.00 -30.88
CA THR A 465 6.48 57.75 -31.43
C THR A 465 6.75 57.59 -32.93
N THR A 466 6.66 56.35 -33.45
CA THR A 466 6.42 56.06 -34.88
C THR A 466 5.93 54.62 -35.10
N GLU A 467 5.24 54.36 -36.21
CA GLU A 467 4.58 53.07 -36.55
C GLU A 467 5.39 52.23 -37.55
N GLY A 468 5.03 50.94 -37.80
CA GLY A 468 5.89 50.05 -38.60
C GLY A 468 5.38 48.69 -39.15
N ALA A 469 4.10 48.54 -39.52
CA ALA A 469 3.58 47.49 -40.43
C ALA A 469 3.68 45.98 -40.04
N SER A 470 2.99 45.13 -40.83
CA SER A 470 2.82 43.68 -40.62
C SER A 470 2.66 42.91 -41.95
N THR A 471 2.88 41.59 -41.94
CA THR A 471 2.51 40.67 -43.04
C THR A 471 2.16 39.27 -42.51
N GLY A 472 1.28 38.55 -43.19
CA GLY A 472 0.89 37.16 -42.89
C GLY A 472 0.65 36.33 -44.15
N LEU A 473 0.54 35.01 -44.00
CA LEU A 473 0.38 34.04 -45.11
C LEU A 473 -1.04 33.44 -45.19
N SER A 474 -1.38 32.91 -46.37
CA SER A 474 -2.77 32.71 -46.81
C SER A 474 -3.28 31.26 -46.76
N SER A 475 -4.61 31.12 -46.85
CA SER A 475 -5.40 29.91 -46.54
C SER A 475 -5.19 28.67 -47.42
N GLY A 476 -4.24 28.69 -48.37
CA GLY A 476 -3.98 27.56 -49.27
C GLY A 476 -3.34 26.33 -48.61
N ALA A 477 -2.62 26.52 -47.49
CA ALA A 477 -1.85 25.44 -46.85
C ALA A 477 -2.71 24.40 -46.07
N ILE A 478 -3.96 24.73 -45.74
CA ILE A 478 -4.75 23.98 -44.75
C ILE A 478 -5.30 22.65 -45.33
N ALA A 479 -5.56 22.58 -46.64
CA ALA A 479 -6.21 21.42 -47.26
C ALA A 479 -5.32 20.17 -47.36
N GLY A 480 -4.00 20.31 -47.34
CA GLY A 480 -3.08 19.19 -47.61
C GLY A 480 -2.85 18.22 -46.43
N ILE A 481 -3.07 18.67 -45.19
CA ILE A 481 -2.62 17.94 -43.99
C ILE A 481 -3.59 16.83 -43.57
N VAL A 482 -4.90 17.02 -43.80
CA VAL A 482 -5.96 16.17 -43.22
C VAL A 482 -5.93 14.72 -43.74
N VAL A 483 -5.55 14.51 -45.01
CA VAL A 483 -5.60 13.18 -45.64
C VAL A 483 -4.44 12.27 -45.19
N GLY A 484 -3.29 12.83 -44.80
CA GLY A 484 -2.11 12.05 -44.39
C GLY A 484 -2.22 11.40 -43.02
N GLY A 485 -2.90 12.06 -42.06
CA GLY A 485 -2.93 11.62 -40.67
C GLY A 485 -3.62 10.28 -40.41
N VAL A 486 -4.70 10.01 -41.17
CA VAL A 486 -5.54 8.81 -40.95
C VAL A 486 -4.80 7.51 -41.30
N ALA A 487 -3.98 7.52 -42.35
CA ALA A 487 -3.18 6.36 -42.76
C ALA A 487 -2.03 6.05 -41.76
N GLY A 488 -1.41 7.09 -41.19
CA GLY A 488 -0.33 6.94 -40.21
C GLY A 488 -0.79 6.29 -38.90
N ALA A 489 -1.94 6.72 -38.37
CA ALA A 489 -2.48 6.21 -37.10
C ALA A 489 -2.75 4.69 -37.14
N ALA A 490 -3.32 4.18 -38.24
CA ALA A 490 -3.64 2.76 -38.41
C ALA A 490 -2.38 1.86 -38.35
N LEU A 491 -1.28 2.29 -38.96
CA LEU A 491 -0.01 1.55 -38.96
C LEU A 491 0.65 1.52 -37.58
N VAL A 492 0.57 2.61 -36.81
CA VAL A 492 1.12 2.67 -35.44
C VAL A 492 0.35 1.72 -34.50
N VAL A 493 -0.98 1.71 -34.55
CA VAL A 493 -1.81 0.81 -33.73
C VAL A 493 -1.51 -0.66 -34.02
N ALA A 494 -1.39 -1.03 -35.31
CA ALA A 494 -1.00 -2.39 -35.70
C ALA A 494 0.39 -2.78 -35.18
N GLY A 495 1.37 -1.86 -35.24
CA GLY A 495 2.72 -2.08 -34.71
C GLY A 495 2.76 -2.29 -33.20
N VAL A 496 2.01 -1.49 -32.43
CA VAL A 496 1.90 -1.63 -30.97
C VAL A 496 1.26 -2.97 -30.59
N PHE A 497 0.18 -3.36 -31.27
CA PHE A 497 -0.50 -4.64 -31.04
C PHE A 497 0.44 -5.85 -31.26
N PHE A 498 1.23 -5.82 -32.34
CA PHE A 498 2.20 -6.88 -32.65
C PHE A 498 3.35 -6.94 -31.62
N ALA A 499 3.80 -5.79 -31.10
CA ALA A 499 4.85 -5.71 -30.08
C ALA A 499 4.42 -6.31 -28.72
N ILE A 500 3.17 -6.10 -28.31
CA ILE A 500 2.61 -6.63 -27.05
C ILE A 500 2.59 -8.17 -27.08
N ILE A 501 2.11 -8.78 -28.17
CA ILE A 501 2.09 -10.23 -28.37
C ILE A 501 3.52 -10.81 -28.28
N LYS A 502 4.50 -10.13 -28.89
CA LYS A 502 5.91 -10.56 -28.90
C LYS A 502 6.58 -10.49 -27.52
N ARG A 503 6.19 -9.54 -26.64
CA ARG A 503 6.72 -9.44 -25.26
C ARG A 503 6.22 -10.57 -24.35
N ARG A 504 4.92 -10.94 -24.42
CA ARG A 504 4.35 -12.01 -23.57
C ARG A 504 5.08 -13.35 -23.74
N ARG A 505 5.50 -13.71 -24.96
CA ARG A 505 6.24 -14.97 -25.25
C ARG A 505 7.68 -15.05 -24.69
N ARG A 506 8.24 -14.00 -24.09
CA ARG A 506 9.66 -13.99 -23.63
C ARG A 506 9.89 -14.21 -22.14
N ARG A 507 8.85 -14.28 -21.30
CA ARG A 507 8.99 -14.38 -19.82
C ARG A 507 9.14 -15.81 -19.26
N GLN A 508 9.21 -16.85 -20.09
CA GLN A 508 9.02 -18.24 -19.64
C GLN A 508 10.29 -19.02 -19.20
N THR A 509 11.52 -18.45 -19.22
CA THR A 509 12.75 -19.26 -19.08
C THR A 509 13.98 -18.59 -18.41
N ARG A 510 14.22 -18.84 -17.10
CA ARG A 510 15.49 -19.38 -16.50
C ARG A 510 15.62 -19.17 -14.96
N PRO A 511 16.15 -20.14 -14.17
CA PRO A 511 16.42 -20.04 -12.71
C PRO A 511 17.93 -20.12 -12.32
N SER A 512 18.24 -20.12 -11.00
CA SER A 512 19.56 -20.41 -10.36
C SER A 512 19.40 -20.81 -8.85
N PRO A 513 20.42 -21.37 -8.13
CA PRO A 513 20.18 -22.24 -6.95
C PRO A 513 20.94 -21.98 -5.61
N GLU A 514 20.27 -22.26 -4.46
CA GLU A 514 20.63 -23.11 -3.27
C GLU A 514 21.99 -22.92 -2.47
N ILE A 515 22.24 -23.26 -1.17
CA ILE A 515 21.52 -24.05 -0.12
C ILE A 515 22.05 -23.88 1.36
N ALA A 516 21.20 -24.09 2.39
CA ALA A 516 21.41 -24.81 3.71
C ALA A 516 22.43 -24.40 4.83
N GLU A 517 22.40 -24.88 6.12
CA GLU A 517 21.37 -25.42 7.09
C GLU A 517 21.96 -25.65 8.55
N ALA A 518 21.11 -26.15 9.49
CA ALA A 518 21.32 -26.95 10.74
C ALA A 518 21.24 -26.27 12.15
N PHE A 519 20.86 -26.94 13.28
CA PHE A 519 19.74 -27.89 13.58
C PHE A 519 19.49 -28.09 15.13
N SER A 520 18.54 -28.95 15.53
CA SER A 520 18.02 -29.22 16.92
C SER A 520 17.53 -30.71 17.05
N PRO A 521 16.88 -31.28 18.11
CA PRO A 521 16.29 -30.78 19.38
C PRO A 521 17.01 -31.40 20.63
N PRO A 522 16.54 -32.35 21.52
CA PRO A 522 15.24 -33.00 21.92
C PRO A 522 14.90 -32.78 23.46
N LYS A 523 14.02 -33.45 24.25
CA LYS A 523 12.64 -34.07 24.22
C LYS A 523 12.15 -34.34 25.69
N VAL A 524 11.00 -35.03 25.88
CA VAL A 524 10.45 -35.71 27.12
C VAL A 524 9.43 -34.89 27.96
N VAL A 525 8.44 -35.47 28.68
CA VAL A 525 7.21 -36.24 28.29
C VAL A 525 6.34 -36.61 29.54
N ASP A 526 5.01 -36.83 29.35
CA ASP A 526 4.01 -37.46 30.27
C ASP A 526 3.54 -36.67 31.54
N GLN A 527 2.36 -36.90 32.17
CA GLN A 527 1.18 -37.78 31.90
C GLN A 527 -0.15 -37.11 32.40
N THR A 528 -1.34 -37.64 32.05
CA THR A 528 -2.71 -37.13 32.37
C THR A 528 -3.72 -38.32 32.54
N PRO A 529 -5.08 -38.24 32.59
CA PRO A 529 -6.04 -37.10 32.72
C PRO A 529 -7.30 -37.31 33.65
N ARG A 530 -7.99 -36.21 34.03
CA ARG A 530 -9.48 -36.12 34.09
C ARG A 530 -9.94 -34.64 34.03
N ALA A 531 -11.12 -34.37 33.44
CA ALA A 531 -11.59 -33.01 33.11
C ALA A 531 -12.06 -32.21 34.35
N PRO A 532 -11.82 -30.88 34.41
CA PRO A 532 -12.83 -29.90 33.95
C PRO A 532 -12.26 -28.55 33.43
N GLN A 533 -13.16 -27.57 33.17
CA GLN A 533 -13.00 -26.09 33.17
C GLN A 533 -11.83 -25.41 32.41
N GLU A 534 -12.17 -24.43 31.55
CA GLU A 534 -11.21 -23.50 30.94
C GLU A 534 -10.95 -22.26 31.83
N LEU A 535 -9.75 -22.18 32.41
CA LEU A 535 -8.97 -20.98 32.82
C LEU A 535 -7.90 -21.39 33.86
N PRO A 536 -6.71 -20.76 33.94
CA PRO A 536 -5.92 -20.07 32.89
C PRO A 536 -4.52 -20.71 32.71
N GLY A 537 -4.09 -20.95 31.47
CA GLY A 537 -2.77 -21.53 31.18
C GLY A 537 -1.63 -20.50 31.15
N HIS A 538 -0.77 -20.48 32.17
CA HIS A 538 0.52 -19.77 32.10
C HIS A 538 1.46 -20.46 31.09
N LEU A 539 1.92 -19.70 30.08
CA LEU A 539 3.15 -20.03 29.36
C LEU A 539 4.34 -19.68 30.26
N PRO A 540 5.28 -20.60 30.54
CA PRO A 540 6.53 -20.26 31.23
C PRO A 540 7.42 -19.40 30.32
N ASN A 541 8.13 -18.43 30.89
CA ASN A 541 8.99 -17.50 30.15
C ASN A 541 10.07 -18.22 29.33
N GLY A 542 10.02 -18.07 28.00
CA GLY A 542 11.06 -18.56 27.08
C GLY A 542 10.81 -18.15 25.63
N THR A 543 11.62 -17.20 25.13
CA THR A 543 11.75 -16.80 23.71
C THR A 543 10.50 -16.34 22.93
N THR A 544 10.44 -15.03 22.68
CA THR A 544 10.03 -14.37 21.41
C THR A 544 8.72 -14.81 20.75
N GLY A 545 7.69 -13.96 20.83
CA GLY A 545 6.52 -14.06 19.97
C GLY A 545 6.66 -13.29 18.65
N GLY A 546 6.31 -13.93 17.53
CA GLY A 546 5.62 -13.25 16.43
C GLY A 546 6.43 -12.41 15.43
N THR A 547 7.76 -12.53 15.36
CA THR A 547 8.43 -12.23 14.08
C THR A 547 7.94 -13.22 13.03
N GLY A 548 7.72 -12.78 11.78
CA GLY A 548 7.51 -13.71 10.67
C GLY A 548 8.64 -14.73 10.62
N GLU A 549 8.32 -16.01 10.46
CA GLU A 549 9.37 -17.05 10.41
C GLU A 549 9.98 -17.16 9.01
N TYR A 550 9.24 -16.73 7.99
CA TYR A 550 9.56 -16.91 6.57
C TYR A 550 9.61 -15.58 5.82
N ILE A 551 10.34 -15.54 4.70
CA ILE A 551 10.25 -14.43 3.74
C ILE A 551 8.81 -14.37 3.23
N PRO A 552 8.15 -13.19 3.26
CA PRO A 552 6.82 -13.05 2.68
C PRO A 552 6.83 -13.38 1.18
N ILE A 553 5.90 -14.24 0.79
CA ILE A 553 5.60 -14.56 -0.61
C ILE A 553 4.16 -14.07 -0.85
N ASP A 554 3.96 -13.29 -1.90
CA ASP A 554 2.63 -12.79 -2.26
C ASP A 554 1.74 -13.92 -2.80
N ASP A 555 0.42 -13.77 -2.66
CA ASP A 555 -0.60 -14.70 -3.16
C ASP A 555 -0.46 -16.19 -2.71
N VAL A 556 0.13 -16.45 -1.53
CA VAL A 556 0.20 -17.81 -0.94
C VAL A 556 -0.33 -17.90 0.49
N GLU A 557 -0.48 -19.13 1.01
CA GLU A 557 -0.96 -19.38 2.36
C GLU A 557 0.09 -19.02 3.43
N LYS A 558 -0.37 -18.58 4.61
CA LYS A 558 0.51 -18.12 5.69
C LYS A 558 1.48 -19.22 6.14
N LEU A 559 2.77 -19.02 5.84
CA LEU A 559 3.82 -20.03 5.93
C LEU A 559 4.06 -20.50 7.38
N GLU A 560 3.83 -19.63 8.36
CA GLU A 560 3.86 -19.91 9.81
C GLU A 560 2.84 -20.96 10.26
N ARG A 561 1.91 -21.34 9.38
CA ARG A 561 0.89 -22.35 9.63
C ARG A 561 1.22 -23.71 9.01
N TYR A 562 2.39 -23.88 8.41
CA TYR A 562 2.97 -25.20 8.12
C TYR A 562 3.65 -25.79 9.37
N ARG A 563 2.83 -26.09 10.37
CA ARG A 563 3.22 -26.64 11.68
C ARG A 563 2.21 -27.69 12.13
N PRO A 564 2.49 -28.52 13.15
CA PRO A 564 1.51 -29.46 13.71
C PRO A 564 0.14 -28.82 14.00
N GLY A 565 -0.93 -29.47 13.51
CA GLY A 565 -2.31 -28.96 13.53
C GLY A 565 -2.65 -27.98 12.38
N GLY A 566 -1.69 -27.60 11.55
CA GLY A 566 -1.81 -26.63 10.47
C GLY A 566 -1.96 -27.24 9.07
N TYR A 567 -1.47 -26.54 8.03
CA TYR A 567 -1.61 -26.94 6.62
C TYR A 567 -0.78 -28.18 6.26
N HIS A 568 -1.14 -28.89 5.17
CA HIS A 568 -0.34 -30.00 4.64
C HIS A 568 0.59 -29.52 3.51
N PRO A 569 1.91 -29.81 3.54
CA PRO A 569 2.80 -29.47 2.44
C PRO A 569 2.51 -30.33 1.20
N ILE A 570 2.19 -29.70 0.07
CA ILE A 570 1.86 -30.37 -1.20
C ILE A 570 2.83 -29.91 -2.29
N THR A 571 3.25 -30.85 -3.14
CA THR A 571 4.10 -30.58 -4.30
C THR A 571 3.36 -30.84 -5.61
N ILE A 572 3.63 -30.04 -6.64
CA ILE A 572 3.14 -30.27 -7.99
C ILE A 572 3.60 -31.65 -8.50
N GLY A 573 2.69 -32.38 -9.17
CA GLY A 573 2.96 -33.71 -9.69
C GLY A 573 2.88 -34.85 -8.66
N ALA A 574 2.73 -34.54 -7.37
CA ALA A 574 2.52 -35.55 -6.32
C ALA A 574 1.25 -36.37 -6.54
N TRP A 575 1.22 -37.59 -5.99
CA TRP A 575 0.08 -38.49 -6.03
C TRP A 575 -0.60 -38.54 -4.66
N LEU A 576 -1.91 -38.30 -4.64
CA LEU A 576 -2.75 -38.50 -3.45
C LEU A 576 -3.69 -39.69 -3.68
N ASN A 577 -3.84 -40.53 -2.65
CA ASN A 577 -4.67 -41.74 -2.65
C ASN A 577 -4.39 -42.68 -3.87
N ASP A 578 -3.14 -42.73 -4.33
CA ASP A 578 -2.63 -43.44 -5.53
C ASP A 578 -3.38 -43.20 -6.86
N ARG A 579 -4.28 -42.21 -6.88
CA ARG A 579 -5.25 -41.96 -7.96
C ARG A 579 -5.20 -40.54 -8.52
N TYR A 580 -4.93 -39.56 -7.66
CA TYR A 580 -5.04 -38.15 -7.98
C TYR A 580 -3.65 -37.51 -8.12
N ARG A 581 -3.26 -37.17 -9.35
CA ARG A 581 -2.00 -36.45 -9.61
C ARG A 581 -2.25 -34.94 -9.46
N ILE A 582 -1.56 -34.27 -8.55
CA ILE A 582 -1.62 -32.81 -8.40
C ILE A 582 -1.08 -32.14 -9.66
N VAL A 583 -1.83 -31.17 -10.20
CA VAL A 583 -1.48 -30.44 -11.43
C VAL A 583 -1.24 -28.96 -11.16
N HIS A 584 -2.05 -28.33 -10.31
CA HIS A 584 -2.01 -26.89 -10.03
C HIS A 584 -2.63 -26.61 -8.66
N LYS A 585 -2.40 -25.42 -8.09
CA LYS A 585 -3.14 -24.92 -6.91
C LYS A 585 -4.29 -24.01 -7.38
N LEU A 586 -5.47 -24.15 -6.81
CA LEU A 586 -6.65 -23.34 -7.14
C LEU A 586 -6.91 -22.23 -6.12
N GLY A 587 -6.49 -22.40 -4.87
CA GLY A 587 -6.69 -21.40 -3.83
C GLY A 587 -6.29 -21.90 -2.45
N PHE A 588 -6.51 -21.07 -1.44
CA PHE A 588 -6.26 -21.38 -0.03
C PHE A 588 -7.14 -20.48 0.85
N GLY A 589 -7.34 -20.89 2.10
CA GLY A 589 -8.08 -20.12 3.09
C GLY A 589 -7.65 -20.46 4.51
N THR A 590 -8.36 -19.93 5.51
CA THR A 590 -7.97 -20.06 6.92
C THR A 590 -7.96 -21.51 7.43
N TYR A 591 -8.66 -22.45 6.78
CA TYR A 591 -8.76 -23.84 7.26
C TYR A 591 -8.41 -24.91 6.22
N SER A 592 -8.03 -24.51 4.99
CA SER A 592 -7.69 -25.49 3.94
C SER A 592 -6.84 -24.89 2.81
N THR A 593 -6.29 -25.77 1.96
CA THR A 593 -5.74 -25.45 0.64
C THR A 593 -6.54 -26.21 -0.43
N VAL A 594 -6.67 -25.66 -1.64
CA VAL A 594 -7.45 -26.26 -2.73
C VAL A 594 -6.57 -26.48 -3.95
N TRP A 595 -6.54 -27.71 -4.47
CA TRP A 595 -5.64 -28.13 -5.54
C TRP A 595 -6.39 -28.71 -6.72
N LEU A 596 -5.99 -28.35 -7.94
CA LEU A 596 -6.43 -29.02 -9.16
C LEU A 596 -5.65 -30.32 -9.32
N ALA A 597 -6.35 -31.45 -9.40
CA ALA A 597 -5.76 -32.76 -9.61
C ALA A 597 -6.37 -33.45 -10.84
N ARG A 598 -5.60 -34.36 -11.44
CA ARG A 598 -6.07 -35.27 -12.49
C ARG A 598 -6.45 -36.61 -11.87
N ASP A 599 -7.73 -36.94 -11.89
CA ASP A 599 -8.27 -38.26 -11.56
C ASP A 599 -7.89 -39.25 -12.67
N GLN A 600 -7.11 -40.28 -12.34
CA GLN A 600 -6.67 -41.28 -13.32
C GLN A 600 -7.68 -42.40 -13.57
N GLU A 601 -8.68 -42.59 -12.73
CA GLU A 601 -9.73 -43.58 -12.99
C GLU A 601 -10.79 -42.97 -13.91
N ALA A 602 -11.39 -41.85 -13.49
CA ALA A 602 -12.45 -41.18 -14.26
C ALA A 602 -11.92 -40.26 -15.38
N LYS A 603 -10.60 -40.24 -15.61
CA LYS A 603 -9.89 -39.44 -16.64
C LYS A 603 -10.39 -38.00 -16.78
N ARG A 604 -10.53 -37.31 -15.64
CA ARG A 604 -11.06 -35.94 -15.54
C ARG A 604 -10.26 -35.10 -14.57
N TYR A 605 -10.48 -33.79 -14.58
CA TYR A 605 -10.01 -32.90 -13.54
C TYR A 605 -10.97 -32.88 -12.35
N VAL A 606 -10.41 -32.74 -11.15
CA VAL A 606 -11.11 -32.59 -9.88
C VAL A 606 -10.42 -31.52 -9.04
N ALA A 607 -11.15 -30.88 -8.12
CA ALA A 607 -10.53 -30.08 -7.06
C ALA A 607 -10.42 -30.92 -5.78
N ILE A 608 -9.34 -30.75 -5.02
CA ILE A 608 -9.13 -31.42 -3.73
C ILE A 608 -8.96 -30.34 -2.67
N LYS A 609 -9.94 -30.22 -1.76
CA LYS A 609 -9.87 -29.35 -0.57
C LYS A 609 -9.19 -30.16 0.54
N ILE A 610 -7.99 -29.74 0.95
CA ILE A 610 -7.14 -30.40 1.96
C ILE A 610 -7.13 -29.55 3.21
N THR A 611 -7.65 -30.07 4.32
CA THR A 611 -7.87 -29.28 5.54
C THR A 611 -6.66 -29.20 6.47
N VAL A 612 -6.74 -28.32 7.47
CA VAL A 612 -5.73 -28.23 8.54
C VAL A 612 -5.88 -29.39 9.54
N ALA A 613 -4.77 -29.92 10.05
CA ALA A 613 -4.79 -31.14 10.87
C ALA A 613 -5.45 -31.01 12.26
N ALA A 614 -5.84 -29.81 12.69
CA ALA A 614 -6.58 -29.56 13.94
C ALA A 614 -8.12 -29.45 13.75
N GLY A 615 -8.65 -29.82 12.58
CA GLY A 615 -10.04 -29.57 12.14
C GLY A 615 -11.16 -30.41 12.79
N ASP A 616 -11.24 -30.46 14.12
CA ASP A 616 -12.15 -31.38 14.83
C ASP A 616 -13.62 -30.90 14.95
N ARG A 617 -13.97 -29.73 14.36
CA ARG A 617 -15.36 -29.21 14.33
C ARG A 617 -15.79 -28.52 13.02
N ALA A 618 -15.01 -27.56 12.50
CA ALA A 618 -15.43 -26.77 11.32
C ALA A 618 -15.53 -27.62 10.04
N ASP A 619 -14.50 -28.42 9.74
CA ASP A 619 -14.44 -29.31 8.55
C ASP A 619 -15.58 -30.35 8.52
N PHE A 620 -16.10 -30.73 9.69
CA PHE A 620 -17.27 -31.59 9.81
C PHE A 620 -18.55 -30.86 9.35
N GLN A 621 -18.70 -29.57 9.65
CA GLN A 621 -19.88 -28.79 9.30
C GLN A 621 -20.01 -28.62 7.78
N GLU A 622 -18.97 -28.14 7.11
CA GLU A 622 -18.95 -27.99 5.64
C GLU A 622 -19.24 -29.33 4.94
N SER A 623 -18.49 -30.38 5.30
CA SER A 623 -18.62 -31.66 4.63
C SER A 623 -19.96 -32.35 4.92
N ASN A 624 -20.56 -32.18 6.11
CA ASN A 624 -21.91 -32.67 6.40
C ASN A 624 -22.97 -31.93 5.59
N ILE A 625 -22.83 -30.61 5.41
CA ILE A 625 -23.74 -29.82 4.57
C ILE A 625 -23.62 -30.25 3.11
N LEU A 626 -22.42 -30.42 2.57
CA LEU A 626 -22.22 -30.91 1.20
C LEU A 626 -22.72 -32.35 1.00
N ARG A 627 -22.61 -33.24 1.99
CA ARG A 627 -23.22 -34.59 1.96
C ARG A 627 -24.76 -34.51 1.95
N HIS A 628 -25.36 -33.65 2.78
CA HIS A 628 -26.81 -33.43 2.87
C HIS A 628 -27.38 -32.84 1.57
N LEU A 629 -26.70 -31.85 0.98
CA LEU A 629 -27.09 -31.24 -0.30
C LEU A 629 -26.80 -32.13 -1.52
N GLY A 630 -25.92 -33.13 -1.38
CA GLY A 630 -25.45 -34.00 -2.47
C GLY A 630 -26.44 -35.07 -2.96
N VAL A 631 -27.66 -35.12 -2.39
CA VAL A 631 -28.68 -36.13 -2.70
C VAL A 631 -29.15 -36.02 -4.16
N ALA A 632 -28.92 -37.09 -4.93
CA ALA A 632 -29.20 -37.12 -6.36
C ALA A 632 -30.72 -37.03 -6.67
N GLY A 633 -31.05 -36.29 -7.74
CA GLY A 633 -32.43 -36.16 -8.25
C GLY A 633 -33.13 -34.85 -7.88
N LEU A 634 -32.61 -34.08 -6.92
CA LEU A 634 -33.19 -32.78 -6.54
C LEU A 634 -32.83 -31.67 -7.54
N LYS A 635 -33.79 -30.79 -7.85
CA LYS A 635 -33.57 -29.60 -8.70
C LYS A 635 -32.74 -28.57 -7.92
N GLY A 636 -31.56 -28.24 -8.44
CA GLY A 636 -30.64 -27.26 -7.85
C GLY A 636 -29.25 -27.80 -7.51
N VAL A 637 -29.12 -29.13 -7.34
CA VAL A 637 -27.85 -29.82 -6.99
C VAL A 637 -26.71 -29.53 -7.99
N ALA A 638 -27.01 -29.16 -9.23
CA ALA A 638 -26.01 -28.81 -10.24
C ALA A 638 -25.17 -27.56 -9.90
N TYR A 639 -25.66 -26.68 -9.03
CA TYR A 639 -24.97 -25.47 -8.60
C TYR A 639 -24.10 -25.68 -7.35
N ILE A 640 -24.12 -26.89 -6.78
CA ILE A 640 -23.46 -27.23 -5.50
C ILE A 640 -22.22 -28.09 -5.78
N PRO A 641 -21.08 -27.88 -5.09
CA PRO A 641 -19.90 -28.74 -5.21
C PRO A 641 -20.25 -30.14 -4.69
N ARG A 642 -20.30 -31.13 -5.57
CA ARG A 642 -20.54 -32.52 -5.16
C ARG A 642 -19.23 -33.09 -4.60
N ILE A 643 -19.27 -33.69 -3.42
CA ILE A 643 -18.21 -34.59 -2.97
C ILE A 643 -18.24 -35.83 -3.88
N LEU A 644 -17.07 -36.17 -4.43
CA LEU A 644 -16.84 -37.24 -5.40
C LEU A 644 -16.08 -38.42 -4.79
N ASP A 645 -15.18 -38.12 -3.84
CA ASP A 645 -14.38 -39.04 -3.04
C ASP A 645 -13.93 -38.34 -1.75
N GLU A 646 -13.59 -39.10 -0.70
CA GLU A 646 -13.08 -38.59 0.57
C GLU A 646 -12.01 -39.54 1.13
N PHE A 647 -10.84 -39.00 1.44
CA PHE A 647 -9.75 -39.73 2.07
C PHE A 647 -9.02 -38.84 3.10
N SER A 648 -8.07 -39.44 3.83
CA SER A 648 -7.21 -38.72 4.76
C SER A 648 -5.74 -38.96 4.42
N ILE A 649 -4.93 -37.91 4.50
CA ILE A 649 -3.47 -38.00 4.32
C ILE A 649 -2.77 -37.79 5.66
N SER A 650 -1.86 -38.69 6.00
CA SER A 650 -0.94 -38.50 7.13
C SER A 650 0.29 -37.74 6.63
N GLY A 651 0.63 -36.66 7.33
CA GLY A 651 1.73 -35.77 6.98
C GLY A 651 2.51 -35.31 8.20
N PRO A 652 3.59 -34.52 7.99
CA PRO A 652 4.43 -34.02 9.07
C PRO A 652 3.69 -33.11 10.06
N ASN A 653 2.58 -32.52 9.64
CA ASN A 653 1.74 -31.63 10.46
C ASN A 653 0.51 -32.32 11.08
N GLY A 654 0.30 -33.62 10.84
CA GLY A 654 -0.80 -34.41 11.42
C GLY A 654 -1.59 -35.20 10.38
N ILE A 655 -2.87 -35.46 10.66
CA ILE A 655 -3.79 -36.13 9.72
C ILE A 655 -4.73 -35.07 9.14
N HIS A 656 -4.81 -35.00 7.82
CA HIS A 656 -5.58 -33.99 7.10
C HIS A 656 -6.68 -34.66 6.27
N ARG A 657 -7.91 -34.14 6.34
CA ARG A 657 -9.02 -34.64 5.52
C ARG A 657 -8.96 -34.03 4.14
N CYS A 658 -9.26 -34.85 3.13
CA CYS A 658 -9.19 -34.48 1.72
C CYS A 658 -10.56 -34.74 1.08
N PHE A 659 -11.25 -33.67 0.69
CA PHE A 659 -12.51 -33.74 -0.02
C PHE A 659 -12.26 -33.53 -1.51
N VAL A 660 -12.53 -34.56 -2.33
CA VAL A 660 -12.47 -34.45 -3.77
C VAL A 660 -13.83 -33.93 -4.26
N ILE A 661 -13.84 -32.76 -4.91
CA ILE A 661 -15.06 -32.05 -5.31
C ILE A 661 -15.03 -31.64 -6.79
N THR A 662 -16.20 -31.30 -7.33
CA THR A 662 -16.33 -30.68 -8.66
C THR A 662 -15.49 -29.40 -8.74
N PRO A 663 -14.58 -29.25 -9.72
CA PRO A 663 -13.71 -28.07 -9.83
C PRO A 663 -14.44 -26.87 -10.44
N GLY A 664 -14.11 -25.68 -9.93
CA GLY A 664 -14.40 -24.40 -10.57
C GLY A 664 -13.25 -23.90 -11.46
N MET A 665 -13.55 -22.82 -12.18
CA MET A 665 -12.61 -21.84 -12.71
C MET A 665 -12.50 -20.68 -11.70
N MET A 666 -12.10 -19.49 -12.15
CA MET A 666 -12.13 -18.26 -11.33
C MET A 666 -13.54 -17.91 -10.80
N SER A 667 -13.56 -17.11 -9.73
CA SER A 667 -14.76 -16.48 -9.18
C SER A 667 -15.32 -15.37 -10.06
N LEU A 668 -16.58 -14.98 -9.80
CA LEU A 668 -17.19 -13.82 -10.48
C LEU A 668 -16.48 -12.50 -10.11
N ALA A 669 -15.93 -12.40 -8.90
CA ALA A 669 -15.09 -11.29 -8.48
C ALA A 669 -13.80 -11.19 -9.32
N GLU A 670 -13.01 -12.26 -9.39
CA GLU A 670 -11.79 -12.31 -10.24
C GLU A 670 -12.09 -12.07 -11.73
N ALA A 671 -13.24 -12.55 -12.22
CA ALA A 671 -13.69 -12.28 -13.58
C ALA A 671 -13.93 -10.78 -13.82
N LYS A 672 -14.51 -10.08 -12.84
CA LYS A 672 -14.67 -8.61 -12.88
C LYS A 672 -13.32 -7.91 -12.75
N ASP A 673 -12.44 -8.31 -11.84
CA ASP A 673 -11.14 -7.65 -11.66
C ASP A 673 -10.20 -7.82 -12.86
N ALA A 674 -10.30 -8.92 -13.61
CA ALA A 674 -9.62 -9.10 -14.89
C ALA A 674 -10.21 -8.26 -16.04
N SER A 675 -11.34 -7.57 -15.84
CA SER A 675 -12.04 -6.76 -16.84
C SER A 675 -11.76 -5.27 -16.70
N SER A 676 -11.42 -4.60 -17.80
CA SER A 676 -11.35 -3.13 -17.83
C SER A 676 -12.73 -2.46 -17.78
N ALA A 677 -13.81 -3.19 -18.12
CA ALA A 677 -15.17 -2.70 -17.97
C ALA A 677 -15.78 -3.02 -16.60
N ARG A 678 -15.25 -4.05 -15.91
CA ARG A 678 -15.80 -4.66 -14.70
C ARG A 678 -17.29 -5.04 -14.85
N LEU A 679 -17.68 -5.53 -16.03
CA LEU A 679 -19.07 -5.81 -16.40
C LEU A 679 -19.20 -7.11 -17.20
N PHE A 680 -20.14 -7.97 -16.80
CA PHE A 680 -20.60 -9.06 -17.64
C PHE A 680 -21.52 -8.55 -18.76
N GLN A 681 -21.51 -9.22 -19.91
CA GLN A 681 -22.53 -9.02 -20.95
C GLN A 681 -23.93 -9.19 -20.33
N LEU A 682 -24.91 -8.34 -20.69
CA LEU A 682 -26.20 -8.32 -19.96
C LEU A 682 -26.97 -9.66 -19.99
N PRO A 683 -26.97 -10.46 -21.08
CA PRO A 683 -27.51 -11.81 -21.07
C PRO A 683 -26.79 -12.76 -20.09
N VAL A 684 -25.47 -12.63 -19.96
CA VAL A 684 -24.65 -13.42 -19.02
C VAL A 684 -24.96 -13.04 -17.58
N ALA A 685 -25.05 -11.74 -17.28
CA ALA A 685 -25.43 -11.25 -15.94
C ALA A 685 -26.82 -11.78 -15.50
N ARG A 686 -27.81 -11.69 -16.40
CA ARG A 686 -29.17 -12.26 -16.21
C ARG A 686 -29.13 -13.77 -15.93
N ALA A 687 -28.39 -14.53 -16.74
CA ALA A 687 -28.31 -15.98 -16.61
C ALA A 687 -27.59 -16.44 -15.33
N ILE A 688 -26.54 -15.71 -14.92
CA ILE A 688 -25.82 -15.95 -13.65
C ILE A 688 -26.74 -15.65 -12.46
N ALA A 689 -27.41 -14.49 -12.44
CA ALA A 689 -28.36 -14.13 -11.39
C ALA A 689 -29.51 -15.15 -11.26
N ALA A 690 -30.03 -15.64 -12.39
CA ALA A 690 -31.07 -16.67 -12.42
C ALA A 690 -30.62 -18.00 -11.79
N GLN A 691 -29.38 -18.44 -12.04
CA GLN A 691 -28.82 -19.64 -11.42
C GLN A 691 -28.52 -19.43 -9.93
N LEU A 692 -28.00 -18.27 -9.56
CA LEU A 692 -27.68 -17.96 -8.16
C LEU A 692 -28.94 -17.95 -7.29
N MET A 693 -30.04 -17.39 -7.80
CA MET A 693 -31.36 -17.48 -7.18
C MET A 693 -31.85 -18.93 -7.05
N GLN A 694 -31.69 -19.76 -8.08
CA GLN A 694 -32.05 -21.18 -8.01
C GLN A 694 -31.19 -21.97 -7.02
N ALA A 695 -29.90 -21.62 -6.87
CA ALA A 695 -29.01 -22.23 -5.89
C ALA A 695 -29.46 -21.90 -4.46
N VAL A 696 -29.71 -20.62 -4.14
CA VAL A 696 -30.19 -20.21 -2.81
C VAL A 696 -31.60 -20.77 -2.52
N ALA A 697 -32.51 -20.77 -3.49
CA ALA A 697 -33.82 -21.41 -3.36
C ALA A 697 -33.71 -22.92 -3.07
N PHE A 698 -32.73 -23.61 -3.67
CA PHE A 698 -32.43 -24.99 -3.34
C PHE A 698 -31.89 -25.15 -1.91
N LEU A 699 -30.90 -24.36 -1.49
CA LEU A 699 -30.35 -24.40 -0.12
C LEU A 699 -31.45 -24.22 0.94
N HIS A 700 -32.29 -23.20 0.78
CA HIS A 700 -33.41 -22.92 1.69
C HIS A 700 -34.43 -24.06 1.71
N SER A 701 -34.70 -24.69 0.55
CA SER A 701 -35.58 -25.89 0.48
C SER A 701 -35.03 -27.11 1.23
N GLN A 702 -33.70 -27.19 1.40
CA GLN A 702 -33.02 -28.25 2.16
C GLN A 702 -32.75 -27.86 3.62
N GLY A 703 -33.25 -26.69 4.07
CA GLY A 703 -33.08 -26.19 5.43
C GLY A 703 -31.70 -25.59 5.74
N VAL A 704 -30.89 -25.27 4.71
CA VAL A 704 -29.53 -24.74 4.85
C VAL A 704 -29.51 -23.25 4.49
N ALA A 705 -28.85 -22.44 5.32
CA ALA A 705 -28.47 -21.06 5.00
C ALA A 705 -26.98 -21.01 4.63
N HIS A 706 -26.60 -20.15 3.67
CA HIS A 706 -25.21 -20.02 3.20
C HIS A 706 -24.35 -19.20 4.16
N ALA A 707 -24.92 -18.14 4.74
CA ALA A 707 -24.32 -17.18 5.67
C ALA A 707 -23.17 -16.28 5.14
N ASP A 708 -22.44 -16.72 4.11
CA ASP A 708 -21.37 -15.96 3.45
C ASP A 708 -21.51 -15.99 1.92
N LEU A 709 -22.46 -15.24 1.37
CA LEU A 709 -22.76 -15.22 -0.07
C LEU A 709 -22.30 -13.90 -0.70
N HIS A 710 -21.32 -13.98 -1.61
CA HIS A 710 -20.79 -12.85 -2.37
C HIS A 710 -20.15 -13.32 -3.68
N ALA A 711 -19.77 -12.40 -4.58
CA ALA A 711 -19.23 -12.73 -5.90
C ALA A 711 -17.89 -13.52 -5.90
N GLY A 712 -17.18 -13.58 -4.77
CA GLY A 712 -16.01 -14.45 -4.59
C GLY A 712 -16.39 -15.91 -4.37
N ASN A 713 -17.43 -16.16 -3.56
CA ASN A 713 -17.98 -17.49 -3.29
C ASN A 713 -18.90 -18.02 -4.40
N VAL A 714 -18.82 -17.46 -5.62
CA VAL A 714 -19.48 -17.99 -6.82
C VAL A 714 -18.43 -18.15 -7.92
N LEU A 715 -18.18 -19.40 -8.33
CA LEU A 715 -17.24 -19.77 -9.37
C LEU A 715 -17.96 -20.07 -10.68
N LEU A 716 -17.28 -19.88 -11.81
CA LEU A 716 -17.69 -20.56 -13.05
C LEU A 716 -17.32 -22.05 -12.97
N ARG A 717 -18.14 -22.92 -13.55
CA ARG A 717 -17.87 -24.37 -13.62
C ARG A 717 -16.75 -24.64 -14.63
N LEU A 718 -15.81 -25.52 -14.29
CA LEU A 718 -14.78 -25.99 -15.24
C LEU A 718 -15.45 -26.68 -16.45
N PRO A 719 -15.21 -26.23 -17.70
CA PRO A 719 -15.83 -26.83 -18.88
C PRO A 719 -15.43 -28.29 -19.08
N GLU A 720 -16.37 -29.15 -19.48
CA GLU A 720 -16.10 -30.57 -19.68
C GLU A 720 -15.01 -30.84 -20.74
N SER A 721 -14.85 -29.93 -21.71
CA SER A 721 -13.77 -29.97 -22.70
C SER A 721 -12.37 -29.92 -22.08
N MET A 722 -12.19 -29.33 -20.89
CA MET A 722 -10.90 -29.37 -20.19
C MET A 722 -10.55 -30.78 -19.71
N ASN A 723 -11.50 -31.70 -19.56
CA ASN A 723 -11.20 -33.10 -19.25
C ASN A 723 -10.49 -33.82 -20.40
N ALA A 724 -10.61 -33.34 -21.65
CA ALA A 724 -9.85 -33.88 -22.78
C ALA A 724 -8.36 -33.46 -22.76
N LEU A 725 -7.98 -32.44 -22.00
CA LEU A 725 -6.59 -31.96 -21.91
C LEU A 725 -5.74 -32.86 -21.01
N SER A 726 -4.49 -33.08 -21.41
CA SER A 726 -3.41 -33.52 -20.51
C SER A 726 -2.96 -32.37 -19.59
N PRO A 727 -2.32 -32.66 -18.44
CA PRO A 727 -1.68 -31.65 -17.60
C PRO A 727 -0.73 -30.73 -18.39
N GLU A 728 0.02 -31.31 -19.33
CA GLU A 728 0.97 -30.62 -20.17
C GLU A 728 0.28 -29.63 -21.13
N GLN A 729 -0.83 -30.01 -21.77
CA GLN A 729 -1.65 -29.10 -22.59
C GLN A 729 -2.36 -28.02 -21.77
N LEU A 730 -2.80 -28.36 -20.54
CA LEU A 730 -3.35 -27.37 -19.61
C LEU A 730 -2.29 -26.33 -19.24
N TYR A 731 -1.03 -26.73 -19.05
CA TYR A 731 0.09 -25.81 -18.83
C TYR A 731 0.45 -24.96 -20.06
N GLU A 732 0.25 -25.47 -21.28
CA GLU A 732 0.41 -24.68 -22.51
C GLU A 732 -0.68 -23.60 -22.64
N GLN A 733 -1.91 -23.89 -22.18
CA GLN A 733 -3.05 -22.96 -22.28
C GLN A 733 -3.09 -21.93 -21.14
N PHE A 734 -2.87 -22.35 -19.89
CA PHE A 734 -3.04 -21.51 -18.69
C PHE A 734 -1.74 -21.19 -17.95
N GLY A 735 -0.61 -21.72 -18.41
CA GLY A 735 0.69 -21.58 -17.77
C GLY A 735 1.06 -22.75 -16.86
N ARG A 736 2.37 -22.96 -16.68
CA ARG A 736 2.92 -23.90 -15.70
C ARG A 736 2.72 -23.36 -14.27
N PRO A 737 2.70 -24.22 -13.24
CA PRO A 737 2.62 -23.80 -11.85
C PRO A 737 3.77 -22.85 -11.51
N HIS A 738 3.44 -21.75 -10.86
CA HIS A 738 4.40 -20.78 -10.34
C HIS A 738 4.72 -21.15 -8.90
N THR A 739 6.00 -21.30 -8.61
CA THR A 739 6.51 -21.79 -7.32
C THR A 739 7.67 -20.92 -6.86
N GLU A 740 7.54 -20.32 -5.69
CA GLU A 740 8.59 -19.49 -5.07
C GLU A 740 9.21 -20.27 -3.89
N PRO A 741 10.53 -20.16 -3.66
CA PRO A 741 11.20 -20.89 -2.59
C PRO A 741 10.74 -20.37 -1.23
N VAL A 742 10.47 -21.29 -0.30
CA VAL A 742 10.21 -20.91 1.10
C VAL A 742 11.55 -20.76 1.79
N GLU A 743 11.88 -19.54 2.22
CA GLU A 743 13.10 -19.23 2.96
C GLU A 743 12.74 -18.69 4.35
N ARG A 744 13.57 -18.96 5.36
CA ARG A 744 13.36 -18.42 6.72
C ARG A 744 14.03 -17.07 6.90
N LEU A 745 13.39 -16.16 7.64
CA LEU A 745 14.01 -14.87 8.02
C LEU A 745 15.28 -15.05 8.89
N ASP A 746 15.39 -16.16 9.62
CA ASP A 746 16.58 -16.54 10.40
C ASP A 746 17.59 -17.40 9.63
N GLN A 747 17.39 -17.61 8.32
CA GLN A 747 18.24 -18.41 7.41
C GLN A 747 18.49 -19.87 7.85
N ARG A 748 17.63 -20.42 8.70
CA ARG A 748 17.71 -21.81 9.19
C ARG A 748 17.02 -22.83 8.27
N PRO A 749 17.23 -24.14 8.51
CA PRO A 749 16.39 -25.21 7.94
C PRO A 749 14.91 -24.90 7.93
N LEU A 750 14.23 -25.30 6.86
CA LEU A 750 12.79 -25.45 6.92
C LEU A 750 12.46 -26.60 7.87
N PRO A 751 11.57 -26.39 8.87
CA PRO A 751 11.00 -27.50 9.63
C PRO A 751 10.34 -28.49 8.68
N SER A 752 10.40 -29.79 8.97
CA SER A 752 9.85 -30.85 8.11
C SER A 752 8.34 -30.76 7.84
N GLY A 753 7.64 -29.85 8.49
CA GLY A 753 6.24 -29.49 8.24
C GLY A 753 6.01 -28.52 7.06
N VAL A 754 7.07 -27.84 6.60
CA VAL A 754 7.02 -26.72 5.65
C VAL A 754 7.41 -27.20 4.25
N PRO A 755 6.68 -26.85 3.18
CA PRO A 755 7.10 -27.18 1.82
C PRO A 755 8.33 -26.35 1.44
N SER A 756 9.25 -26.90 0.63
CA SER A 756 10.43 -26.15 0.17
C SER A 756 10.08 -25.02 -0.80
N HIS A 757 8.92 -25.08 -1.44
CA HIS A 757 8.40 -24.06 -2.33
C HIS A 757 6.92 -23.83 -2.02
N ALA A 758 6.51 -22.58 -1.92
CA ALA A 758 5.10 -22.21 -1.93
C ALA A 758 4.59 -22.23 -3.37
N VAL A 759 3.32 -22.56 -3.58
CA VAL A 759 2.71 -22.57 -4.91
C VAL A 759 1.70 -21.43 -4.97
N VAL A 760 1.83 -20.56 -5.97
CA VAL A 760 0.87 -19.49 -6.24
C VAL A 760 -0.35 -20.11 -6.96
N PRO A 761 -1.61 -19.81 -6.56
CA PRO A 761 -2.80 -20.26 -7.26
C PRO A 761 -2.80 -19.88 -8.74
N VAL A 762 -3.30 -20.76 -9.61
CA VAL A 762 -3.46 -20.45 -11.04
C VAL A 762 -4.81 -19.80 -11.31
N TRP A 763 -4.77 -18.63 -11.96
CA TRP A 763 -5.95 -17.98 -12.48
C TRP A 763 -6.46 -18.69 -13.75
N LEU A 764 -7.34 -19.68 -13.57
CA LEU A 764 -8.07 -20.33 -14.66
C LEU A 764 -9.24 -19.45 -15.09
N GLY A 765 -9.01 -18.41 -15.91
CA GLY A 765 -10.06 -17.43 -16.16
C GLY A 765 -10.06 -16.64 -17.47
N LYS A 766 -11.04 -15.74 -17.53
CA LYS A 766 -11.29 -14.73 -18.57
C LYS A 766 -11.79 -13.44 -17.90
N ALA A 767 -11.69 -12.32 -18.59
CA ALA A 767 -12.36 -11.09 -18.17
C ALA A 767 -13.89 -11.22 -18.33
N SER A 768 -14.67 -10.55 -17.47
CA SER A 768 -16.13 -10.73 -17.38
C SER A 768 -16.90 -10.38 -18.66
N GLU A 769 -16.39 -9.48 -19.49
CA GLU A 769 -16.99 -9.13 -20.79
C GLU A 769 -16.79 -10.19 -21.89
N GLN A 770 -15.89 -11.16 -21.65
CA GLN A 770 -15.44 -12.19 -22.61
C GLN A 770 -16.04 -13.58 -22.35
N ILE A 771 -16.83 -13.72 -21.28
CA ILE A 771 -17.57 -14.94 -20.96
C ILE A 771 -18.77 -15.03 -21.92
N SER A 772 -18.90 -16.16 -22.61
CA SER A 772 -20.06 -16.42 -23.46
C SER A 772 -21.25 -16.95 -22.65
N LEU A 773 -22.47 -16.83 -23.20
CA LEU A 773 -23.70 -17.29 -22.52
C LEU A 773 -23.69 -18.80 -22.24
N SER A 774 -23.02 -19.60 -23.07
CA SER A 774 -22.79 -21.04 -22.85
C SER A 774 -21.76 -21.35 -21.76
N GLU A 775 -20.84 -20.42 -21.48
CA GLU A 775 -19.83 -20.55 -20.40
C GLU A 775 -20.32 -20.00 -19.05
N ALA A 776 -21.47 -19.33 -19.03
CA ALA A 776 -22.09 -18.72 -17.86
C ALA A 776 -22.71 -19.73 -16.86
N GLN A 777 -22.09 -20.90 -16.69
CA GLN A 777 -22.52 -22.00 -15.81
C GLN A 777 -21.84 -21.87 -14.45
N ILE A 778 -22.59 -21.75 -13.35
CA ILE A 778 -22.01 -21.47 -12.02
C ILE A 778 -21.93 -22.68 -11.07
N ILE A 779 -21.05 -22.56 -10.08
CA ILE A 779 -21.02 -23.33 -8.84
C ILE A 779 -20.89 -22.33 -7.66
N VAL A 780 -21.73 -22.44 -6.64
CA VAL A 780 -21.58 -21.71 -5.37
C VAL A 780 -20.59 -22.48 -4.48
N THR A 781 -19.72 -21.80 -3.74
CA THR A 781 -18.62 -22.43 -2.99
C THR A 781 -18.45 -21.89 -1.56
N ASP A 782 -17.62 -22.59 -0.80
CA ASP A 782 -17.28 -22.42 0.62
C ASP A 782 -18.47 -22.46 1.60
N TYR A 783 -18.88 -23.69 1.90
CA TYR A 783 -19.95 -23.98 2.86
C TYR A 783 -19.43 -24.02 4.31
N GLY A 784 -18.22 -23.51 4.57
CA GLY A 784 -17.62 -23.45 5.92
C GLY A 784 -18.42 -22.62 6.92
N GLU A 785 -19.08 -21.56 6.44
CA GLU A 785 -19.97 -20.70 7.25
C GLU A 785 -21.46 -21.08 7.14
N SER A 786 -21.81 -22.03 6.27
CA SER A 786 -23.20 -22.48 6.09
C SER A 786 -23.70 -23.24 7.32
N PHE A 787 -25.01 -23.15 7.61
CA PHE A 787 -25.62 -23.79 8.78
C PHE A 787 -27.10 -24.13 8.56
N THR A 788 -27.67 -24.91 9.48
CA THR A 788 -29.10 -25.26 9.50
C THR A 788 -29.80 -24.46 10.61
N PRO A 789 -30.60 -23.41 10.31
CA PRO A 789 -31.21 -22.56 11.34
C PRO A 789 -32.14 -23.29 12.31
N ALA A 790 -32.72 -24.42 11.89
CA ALA A 790 -33.57 -25.26 12.73
C ALA A 790 -32.83 -26.02 13.85
N THR A 791 -31.49 -26.12 13.78
CA THR A 791 -30.66 -26.84 14.77
C THR A 791 -29.51 -26.01 15.32
N THR A 792 -29.07 -24.98 14.60
CA THR A 792 -27.90 -24.17 14.93
C THR A 792 -28.29 -22.70 15.06
N ARG A 793 -28.13 -22.14 16.27
CA ARG A 793 -28.28 -20.70 16.51
C ARG A 793 -26.97 -19.98 16.20
N ARG A 794 -27.02 -18.96 15.34
CA ARG A 794 -25.89 -18.12 14.94
C ARG A 794 -26.31 -16.67 14.98
N HIS A 795 -25.54 -15.82 15.68
CA HIS A 795 -25.88 -14.41 15.95
C HIS A 795 -24.87 -13.44 15.31
N TYR A 796 -24.08 -13.92 14.35
CA TYR A 796 -22.99 -13.20 13.69
C TYR A 796 -22.88 -13.63 12.21
N SER A 797 -22.28 -12.78 11.39
CA SER A 797 -21.81 -13.12 10.05
C SER A 797 -20.32 -12.77 9.95
N HIS A 798 -19.56 -13.59 9.21
CA HIS A 798 -18.16 -13.32 8.87
C HIS A 798 -17.99 -12.80 7.44
N GLY A 799 -19.08 -12.63 6.68
CA GLY A 799 -19.04 -12.22 5.28
C GLY A 799 -18.63 -10.75 5.10
N PRO A 800 -18.38 -10.32 3.83
CA PRO A 800 -17.84 -9.00 3.54
C PRO A 800 -18.66 -7.85 4.16
N ALA A 801 -18.00 -6.93 4.86
CA ALA A 801 -18.64 -5.92 5.72
C ALA A 801 -19.78 -5.12 5.08
N LEU A 802 -19.65 -4.75 3.80
CA LEU A 802 -20.68 -4.02 3.03
C LEU A 802 -21.96 -4.83 2.80
N LEU A 803 -21.88 -6.17 2.86
CA LEU A 803 -22.98 -7.10 2.58
C LEU A 803 -23.70 -7.57 3.85
N VAL A 804 -23.18 -7.23 5.04
CA VAL A 804 -23.71 -7.69 6.33
C VAL A 804 -25.16 -7.21 6.51
N PRO A 805 -26.12 -8.12 6.76
CA PRO A 805 -27.52 -7.74 6.98
C PRO A 805 -27.72 -6.90 8.25
N PRO A 806 -28.61 -5.88 8.24
CA PRO A 806 -28.77 -4.94 9.35
C PRO A 806 -29.26 -5.57 10.66
N GLU A 807 -29.99 -6.69 10.60
CA GLU A 807 -30.44 -7.43 11.79
C GLU A 807 -29.28 -7.94 12.66
N VAL A 808 -28.09 -8.18 12.08
CA VAL A 808 -26.87 -8.57 12.81
C VAL A 808 -26.49 -7.49 13.84
N HIS A 809 -26.78 -6.22 13.56
CA HIS A 809 -26.49 -5.11 14.45
C HIS A 809 -27.67 -4.75 15.36
N PHE A 810 -28.90 -4.72 14.83
CA PHE A 810 -30.06 -4.24 15.58
C PHE A 810 -30.77 -5.31 16.42
N GLU A 811 -30.58 -6.59 16.10
CA GLU A 811 -31.26 -7.74 16.74
C GLU A 811 -30.27 -8.86 17.15
N PRO A 812 -29.13 -8.55 17.80
CA PRO A 812 -28.04 -9.51 18.05
C PRO A 812 -28.38 -10.64 19.05
N GLN A 813 -29.61 -10.68 19.55
CA GLN A 813 -30.14 -11.78 20.38
C GLN A 813 -30.95 -12.80 19.57
N GLU A 814 -31.41 -12.42 18.36
CA GLU A 814 -32.13 -13.32 17.47
C GLU A 814 -31.15 -14.07 16.55
N PRO A 815 -31.40 -15.35 16.25
CA PRO A 815 -30.53 -16.13 15.39
C PRO A 815 -30.78 -15.82 13.92
N LEU A 816 -29.71 -15.65 13.15
CA LEU A 816 -29.76 -15.55 11.70
C LEU A 816 -30.41 -16.79 11.08
N SER A 817 -31.07 -16.57 9.95
CA SER A 817 -31.81 -17.58 9.20
C SER A 817 -31.81 -17.19 7.72
N PHE A 818 -32.62 -17.88 6.90
CA PHE A 818 -32.73 -17.66 5.45
C PHE A 818 -32.86 -16.19 4.99
N PRO A 819 -33.47 -15.24 5.75
CA PRO A 819 -33.47 -13.83 5.36
C PRO A 819 -32.10 -13.16 5.21
N ALA A 820 -31.06 -13.63 5.90
CA ALA A 820 -29.70 -13.10 5.78
C ALA A 820 -29.09 -13.41 4.40
N ASP A 821 -29.36 -14.61 3.88
CA ASP A 821 -28.97 -14.99 2.51
C ASP A 821 -29.72 -14.17 1.45
N LYS A 822 -30.98 -13.80 1.68
CA LYS A 822 -31.75 -12.97 0.73
C LYS A 822 -31.11 -11.59 0.53
N TRP A 823 -30.67 -10.99 1.63
CA TRP A 823 -30.04 -9.68 1.66
C TRP A 823 -28.69 -9.69 0.91
N THR A 824 -27.81 -10.63 1.26
CA THR A 824 -26.51 -10.84 0.60
C THR A 824 -26.67 -11.23 -0.87
N LEU A 825 -27.67 -12.05 -1.21
CA LEU A 825 -28.03 -12.40 -2.59
C LEU A 825 -28.47 -11.18 -3.41
N ALA A 826 -29.28 -10.28 -2.86
CA ALA A 826 -29.70 -9.06 -3.57
C ALA A 826 -28.50 -8.15 -3.88
N CYS A 827 -27.61 -7.96 -2.91
CA CYS A 827 -26.37 -7.20 -3.10
C CYS A 827 -25.45 -7.87 -4.15
N THR A 828 -25.35 -9.20 -4.13
CA THR A 828 -24.56 -9.96 -5.11
C THR A 828 -25.16 -9.89 -6.52
N ILE A 829 -26.49 -9.93 -6.66
CA ILE A 829 -27.16 -9.76 -7.96
C ILE A 829 -26.95 -8.35 -8.51
N TRP A 830 -26.99 -7.31 -7.67
CA TRP A 830 -26.59 -5.96 -8.08
C TRP A 830 -25.14 -5.95 -8.57
N GLU A 831 -24.20 -6.58 -7.84
CA GLU A 831 -22.79 -6.65 -8.22
C GLU A 831 -22.55 -7.42 -9.53
N ILE A 832 -23.36 -8.43 -9.84
CA ILE A 832 -23.30 -9.17 -11.12
C ILE A 832 -23.81 -8.33 -12.30
N ILE A 833 -24.81 -7.48 -12.07
CA ILE A 833 -25.43 -6.65 -13.11
C ILE A 833 -24.67 -5.34 -13.33
N GLY A 834 -24.10 -4.77 -12.26
CA GLY A 834 -23.39 -3.48 -12.26
C GLY A 834 -21.88 -3.58 -12.13
N GLN A 835 -21.22 -2.47 -12.45
CA GLN A 835 -19.79 -2.27 -12.29
C GLN A 835 -19.42 -2.20 -10.80
N ARG A 836 -20.15 -1.36 -10.04
CA ARG A 836 -19.90 -1.05 -8.62
C ARG A 836 -20.87 -1.78 -7.68
N PRO A 837 -20.48 -2.08 -6.42
CA PRO A 837 -21.39 -2.65 -5.43
C PRO A 837 -22.51 -1.65 -5.05
N LEU A 838 -23.61 -2.15 -4.49
CA LEU A 838 -24.76 -1.32 -4.12
C LEU A 838 -24.45 -0.32 -2.99
N PHE A 839 -23.73 -0.78 -1.98
CA PHE A 839 -23.25 0.01 -0.85
C PHE A 839 -21.75 0.23 -1.05
N GLU A 840 -21.27 1.47 -0.89
CA GLU A 840 -19.86 1.82 -1.12
C GLU A 840 -19.18 2.34 0.16
N GLY A 841 -18.01 1.78 0.47
CA GLY A 841 -17.22 2.18 1.62
C GLY A 841 -15.85 1.50 1.64
N PHE A 842 -14.81 2.26 1.97
CA PHE A 842 -13.47 1.73 2.16
C PHE A 842 -13.37 1.19 3.60
N ASN A 843 -13.31 -0.14 3.74
CA ASN A 843 -13.33 -0.89 5.01
C ASN A 843 -14.28 -0.25 6.06
N PRO A 844 -15.58 -0.16 5.75
CA PRO A 844 -16.52 0.67 6.50
C PRO A 844 -16.70 0.19 7.95
N SER A 845 -16.95 1.12 8.87
CA SER A 845 -17.54 0.79 10.16
C SER A 845 -18.98 0.31 9.99
N VAL A 846 -19.53 -0.40 10.99
CA VAL A 846 -20.95 -0.80 10.99
C VAL A 846 -21.87 0.40 10.76
N ASP A 847 -21.62 1.52 11.45
CA ASP A 847 -22.34 2.78 11.23
C ASP A 847 -22.27 3.30 9.78
N TRP A 848 -21.13 3.18 9.11
CA TRP A 848 -21.03 3.56 7.69
C TRP A 848 -21.84 2.64 6.79
N VAL A 849 -21.85 1.33 7.07
CA VAL A 849 -22.68 0.36 6.33
C VAL A 849 -24.16 0.67 6.53
N ILE A 850 -24.62 0.87 7.78
CA ILE A 850 -26.01 1.27 8.06
C ILE A 850 -26.36 2.61 7.40
N ARG A 851 -25.43 3.58 7.38
CA ARG A 851 -25.63 4.85 6.66
C ARG A 851 -25.79 4.66 5.16
N GLU A 852 -24.97 3.83 4.51
CA GLU A 852 -25.12 3.50 3.09
C GLU A 852 -26.44 2.78 2.78
N GLN A 853 -26.88 1.90 3.69
CA GLN A 853 -28.18 1.23 3.59
C GLN A 853 -29.33 2.23 3.68
N VAL A 854 -29.28 3.18 4.62
CA VAL A 854 -30.29 4.24 4.76
C VAL A 854 -30.27 5.21 3.57
N ASP A 855 -29.08 5.60 3.09
CA ASP A 855 -28.89 6.48 1.92
C ASP A 855 -29.48 5.86 0.63
N ALA A 856 -29.52 4.53 0.52
CA ALA A 856 -30.02 3.82 -0.67
C ALA A 856 -31.50 3.39 -0.54
N LEU A 857 -31.91 2.86 0.62
CA LEU A 857 -33.20 2.20 0.82
C LEU A 857 -34.25 3.10 1.47
N GLY A 858 -33.82 4.09 2.26
CA GLY A 858 -34.66 4.96 3.09
C GLY A 858 -34.45 4.71 4.58
N LYS A 859 -35.25 5.38 5.41
CA LYS A 859 -35.17 5.32 6.88
C LYS A 859 -35.34 3.88 7.42
N LEU A 860 -34.59 3.54 8.47
CA LEU A 860 -34.78 2.29 9.22
C LEU A 860 -36.19 2.18 9.83
N PRO A 861 -36.66 0.95 10.14
CA PRO A 861 -37.74 0.69 11.09
C PRO A 861 -37.57 1.52 12.37
N LEU A 862 -38.65 2.05 12.96
CA LEU A 862 -38.57 2.98 14.10
C LEU A 862 -37.82 2.37 15.29
N GLU A 863 -38.09 1.09 15.56
CA GLU A 863 -37.49 0.25 16.59
C GLU A 863 -36.00 -0.04 16.39
N TRP A 864 -35.45 0.22 15.20
CA TRP A 864 -34.02 0.16 14.88
C TRP A 864 -33.44 1.58 14.81
N TRP A 865 -34.18 2.53 14.23
CA TRP A 865 -33.84 3.95 14.16
C TRP A 865 -33.53 4.53 15.53
N VAL A 866 -34.38 4.31 16.55
CA VAL A 866 -34.14 4.84 17.90
C VAL A 866 -32.97 4.16 18.62
N LYS A 867 -32.60 2.93 18.24
CA LYS A 867 -31.39 2.24 18.75
C LYS A 867 -30.11 2.77 18.12
N TRP A 868 -30.19 3.40 16.94
CA TRP A 868 -29.02 3.84 16.19
C TRP A 868 -28.58 5.24 16.63
N ASP A 869 -27.83 5.35 17.73
CA ASP A 869 -27.41 6.66 18.27
C ASP A 869 -26.60 7.49 17.26
N SER A 870 -25.69 6.84 16.53
CA SER A 870 -24.84 7.44 15.50
C SER A 870 -25.63 8.08 14.33
N ARG A 871 -26.92 7.77 14.15
CA ARG A 871 -27.79 8.36 13.09
C ARG A 871 -27.71 9.88 13.05
N THR A 872 -27.63 10.48 14.24
CA THR A 872 -27.60 11.94 14.47
C THR A 872 -26.33 12.62 13.95
N THR A 873 -25.34 11.84 13.48
CA THR A 873 -24.19 12.37 12.75
C THR A 873 -24.58 12.81 11.33
N TRP A 874 -25.52 12.11 10.70
CA TRP A 874 -25.82 12.26 9.25
C TRP A 874 -27.28 12.64 8.95
N PHE A 875 -28.23 12.29 9.82
CA PHE A 875 -29.66 12.39 9.54
C PHE A 875 -30.45 13.15 10.60
N ASN A 876 -31.40 13.96 10.12
CA ASN A 876 -32.50 14.50 10.91
C ASN A 876 -33.43 13.36 11.37
N GLU A 877 -34.22 13.57 12.42
CA GLU A 877 -35.11 12.53 12.97
C GLU A 877 -36.29 12.13 12.05
N ASP A 878 -36.51 12.81 10.92
CA ASP A 878 -37.42 12.34 9.87
C ASP A 878 -36.78 11.28 8.94
N GLY A 879 -35.45 11.20 8.88
CA GLY A 879 -34.66 10.34 7.99
C GLY A 879 -33.97 11.10 6.84
N THR A 880 -34.10 12.43 6.76
CA THR A 880 -33.41 13.25 5.74
C THR A 880 -31.97 13.59 6.15
N ARG A 881 -31.09 13.84 5.18
CA ARG A 881 -29.67 14.14 5.43
C ARG A 881 -29.44 15.56 5.94
N HIS A 882 -28.45 15.73 6.81
CA HIS A 882 -27.96 17.03 7.29
C HIS A 882 -27.25 17.87 6.20
N SER A 883 -26.68 17.21 5.18
CA SER A 883 -25.89 17.87 4.13
C SER A 883 -26.75 18.41 3.00
N SER A 884 -26.38 19.59 2.47
CA SER A 884 -26.95 20.13 1.21
C SER A 884 -26.60 19.27 -0.02
N ALA A 885 -25.54 18.47 0.07
CA ALA A 885 -25.30 17.35 -0.84
C ALA A 885 -26.34 16.23 -0.57
N SER A 886 -27.21 15.99 -1.54
CA SER A 886 -28.16 14.87 -1.55
C SER A 886 -27.40 13.54 -1.51
N PRO A 887 -27.88 12.52 -0.78
CA PRO A 887 -27.39 11.16 -0.95
C PRO A 887 -27.71 10.67 -2.37
N ARG A 888 -26.91 9.72 -2.89
CA ARG A 888 -27.22 9.06 -4.17
C ARG A 888 -28.44 8.18 -3.99
N THR A 889 -29.53 8.55 -4.65
CA THR A 889 -30.79 7.79 -4.62
C THR A 889 -30.61 6.41 -5.25
N TRP A 890 -31.59 5.55 -5.03
CA TRP A 890 -31.70 4.22 -5.62
C TRP A 890 -31.53 4.24 -7.16
N GLU A 891 -32.12 5.25 -7.80
CA GLU A 891 -32.09 5.47 -9.25
C GLU A 891 -30.73 6.02 -9.71
N GLN A 892 -30.12 6.94 -8.96
CA GLN A 892 -28.79 7.47 -9.28
C GLN A 892 -27.73 6.36 -9.14
N ARG A 893 -27.77 5.56 -8.06
CA ARG A 893 -26.89 4.39 -7.89
C ARG A 893 -27.00 3.44 -9.08
N PHE A 894 -28.21 3.23 -9.63
CA PHE A 894 -28.40 2.42 -10.83
C PHE A 894 -27.80 3.06 -12.09
N SER A 895 -27.90 4.39 -12.25
CA SER A 895 -27.27 5.12 -13.35
C SER A 895 -25.74 4.97 -13.30
N ASP A 896 -25.13 5.40 -12.19
CA ASP A 896 -23.68 5.35 -11.92
C ASP A 896 -23.08 3.94 -12.07
N SER A 897 -23.81 2.92 -11.61
CA SER A 897 -23.26 1.57 -11.41
C SER A 897 -23.62 0.61 -12.53
N VAL A 898 -24.76 0.79 -13.20
CA VAL A 898 -25.28 -0.16 -14.19
C VAL A 898 -25.38 0.48 -15.57
N GLN A 899 -26.04 1.63 -15.68
CA GLN A 899 -26.47 2.14 -16.98
C GLN A 899 -25.35 2.89 -17.72
N GLU A 900 -24.68 3.83 -17.05
CA GLU A 900 -23.61 4.63 -17.66
C GLU A 900 -22.38 3.78 -18.02
N PRO A 901 -21.83 2.92 -17.13
CA PRO A 901 -20.71 2.03 -17.48
C PRO A 901 -21.02 1.07 -18.65
N ARG A 902 -22.28 0.65 -18.81
CA ARG A 902 -22.70 -0.18 -19.96
C ARG A 902 -22.72 0.60 -21.27
N GLN A 903 -23.09 1.89 -21.24
CA GLN A 903 -23.02 2.78 -22.42
C GLN A 903 -21.57 3.06 -22.82
N GLU A 904 -20.70 3.39 -21.85
CA GLU A 904 -19.26 3.63 -22.07
C GLU A 904 -18.57 2.40 -22.67
N ALA A 905 -18.83 1.21 -22.11
CA ALA A 905 -18.33 -0.06 -22.61
C ALA A 905 -19.02 -0.57 -23.88
N LYS A 906 -19.99 0.19 -24.44
CA LYS A 906 -20.78 -0.15 -25.64
C LYS A 906 -21.49 -1.51 -25.55
N MET A 907 -21.89 -1.91 -24.34
CA MET A 907 -22.64 -3.12 -24.06
C MET A 907 -24.14 -2.92 -24.25
N GLN A 908 -24.91 -4.01 -24.22
CA GLN A 908 -26.36 -3.92 -24.03
C GLN A 908 -26.66 -3.26 -22.68
N VAL A 909 -27.40 -2.15 -22.72
CA VAL A 909 -27.96 -1.44 -21.56
C VAL A 909 -29.24 -2.08 -21.06
N VAL A 910 -29.65 -1.76 -19.82
CA VAL A 910 -30.92 -2.22 -19.25
C VAL A 910 -32.05 -1.34 -19.81
N GLY A 911 -33.17 -1.96 -20.22
CA GLY A 911 -34.36 -1.25 -20.67
C GLY A 911 -35.20 -0.72 -19.51
N GLU A 912 -36.00 0.33 -19.70
CA GLU A 912 -36.71 0.97 -18.59
C GLU A 912 -37.72 0.03 -17.89
N GLU A 913 -38.48 -0.79 -18.63
CA GLU A 913 -39.34 -1.83 -18.03
C GLU A 913 -38.55 -2.83 -17.18
N GLU A 914 -37.37 -3.25 -17.66
CA GLU A 914 -36.50 -4.19 -16.96
C GLU A 914 -35.92 -3.57 -15.69
N LYS A 915 -35.46 -2.32 -15.78
CA LYS A 915 -34.94 -1.51 -14.67
C LYS A 915 -35.99 -1.38 -13.57
N VAL A 916 -37.23 -1.01 -13.91
CA VAL A 916 -38.33 -0.91 -12.94
C VAL A 916 -38.58 -2.26 -12.25
N SER A 917 -38.65 -3.35 -13.02
CA SER A 917 -38.90 -4.70 -12.48
C SER A 917 -37.74 -5.22 -11.60
N LEU A 918 -36.49 -5.01 -12.04
CA LEU A 918 -35.26 -5.35 -11.32
C LEU A 918 -35.13 -4.57 -10.01
N LEU A 919 -35.31 -3.25 -10.06
CA LEU A 919 -35.21 -2.38 -8.90
C LEU A 919 -36.32 -2.65 -7.88
N ALA A 920 -37.53 -3.03 -8.33
CA ALA A 920 -38.60 -3.49 -7.44
C ALA A 920 -38.25 -4.82 -6.76
N MET A 921 -37.74 -5.81 -7.50
CA MET A 921 -37.32 -7.11 -6.95
C MET A 921 -36.21 -6.93 -5.90
N LEU A 922 -35.14 -6.20 -6.23
CA LEU A 922 -34.01 -6.01 -5.32
C LEU A 922 -34.41 -5.23 -4.06
N ARG A 923 -35.27 -4.20 -4.19
CA ARG A 923 -35.74 -3.42 -3.04
C ARG A 923 -36.64 -4.24 -2.11
N ALA A 924 -37.43 -5.18 -2.62
CA ALA A 924 -38.20 -6.12 -1.79
C ALA A 924 -37.29 -7.12 -1.05
N MET A 925 -36.24 -7.64 -1.71
CA MET A 925 -35.25 -8.50 -1.06
C MET A 925 -34.42 -7.78 0.01
N LEU A 926 -34.28 -6.46 -0.12
CA LEU A 926 -33.57 -5.56 0.79
C LEU A 926 -34.52 -4.81 1.74
N ALA A 927 -35.73 -5.34 2.00
CA ALA A 927 -36.54 -4.86 3.10
C ALA A 927 -35.75 -4.97 4.41
N PHE A 928 -35.80 -3.92 5.26
CA PHE A 928 -34.99 -3.88 6.47
C PHE A 928 -35.32 -5.04 7.41
N ARG A 929 -36.61 -5.26 7.72
CA ARG A 929 -37.03 -6.35 8.60
C ARG A 929 -36.84 -7.72 7.92
N PRO A 930 -36.22 -8.73 8.57
CA PRO A 930 -35.99 -10.06 7.98
C PRO A 930 -37.25 -10.76 7.44
N GLU A 931 -38.38 -10.58 8.11
CA GLU A 931 -39.68 -11.16 7.79
C GLU A 931 -40.43 -10.48 6.64
N GLU A 932 -40.09 -9.22 6.31
CA GLU A 932 -40.64 -8.51 5.16
C GLU A 932 -40.03 -8.95 3.82
N ARG A 933 -38.86 -9.62 3.86
CA ARG A 933 -38.14 -10.06 2.66
C ARG A 933 -38.85 -11.28 2.03
N PRO A 934 -39.18 -11.28 0.73
CA PRO A 934 -39.85 -12.41 0.06
C PRO A 934 -39.03 -13.70 0.13
N THR A 935 -39.66 -14.87 0.15
CA THR A 935 -38.93 -16.15 0.05
C THR A 935 -38.21 -16.27 -1.29
N ALA A 936 -37.13 -17.04 -1.36
CA ALA A 936 -36.43 -17.30 -2.61
C ALA A 936 -37.35 -17.91 -3.71
N LYS A 937 -38.44 -18.57 -3.30
CA LYS A 937 -39.49 -19.04 -4.21
C LYS A 937 -40.31 -17.88 -4.80
N GLU A 938 -40.78 -16.94 -3.97
CA GLU A 938 -41.54 -15.78 -4.43
C GLU A 938 -40.68 -14.85 -5.31
N VAL A 939 -39.37 -14.73 -5.00
CA VAL A 939 -38.44 -14.02 -5.89
C VAL A 939 -38.29 -14.73 -7.23
N MET A 940 -38.15 -16.06 -7.26
CA MET A 940 -38.16 -16.84 -8.50
C MET A 940 -39.45 -16.68 -9.33
N GLU A 941 -40.58 -16.41 -8.68
CA GLU A 941 -41.89 -16.19 -9.31
C GLU A 941 -42.13 -14.72 -9.74
N CYS A 942 -41.21 -13.79 -9.43
CA CYS A 942 -41.35 -12.36 -9.76
C CYS A 942 -41.17 -12.07 -11.27
N GLU A 943 -41.69 -10.92 -11.72
CA GLU A 943 -41.65 -10.54 -13.14
C GLU A 943 -40.21 -10.47 -13.68
N TRP A 944 -39.26 -9.84 -12.98
CA TRP A 944 -37.89 -9.73 -13.48
C TRP A 944 -37.25 -11.10 -13.76
N MET A 945 -37.45 -12.04 -12.84
CA MET A 945 -36.97 -13.41 -12.96
C MET A 945 -37.64 -14.15 -14.13
N GLN A 946 -38.97 -14.06 -14.25
CA GLN A 946 -39.72 -14.77 -15.30
C GLN A 946 -39.50 -14.18 -16.71
N ARG A 947 -39.35 -12.87 -16.82
CA ARG A 947 -39.42 -12.13 -18.10
C ARG A 947 -38.05 -11.76 -18.67
N TRP A 948 -36.98 -11.69 -17.87
CA TRP A 948 -35.61 -11.43 -18.34
C TRP A 948 -34.57 -12.46 -17.84
N ALA A 949 -34.56 -12.85 -16.57
CA ALA A 949 -33.48 -13.67 -16.02
C ALA A 949 -33.52 -15.15 -16.47
N LEU A 950 -34.66 -15.82 -16.25
CA LEU A 950 -34.86 -17.23 -16.62
C LEU A 950 -34.83 -17.48 -18.14
N PRO A 951 -35.37 -16.60 -19.00
CA PRO A 951 -35.26 -16.74 -20.45
C PRO A 951 -33.82 -16.72 -20.99
N GLU A 952 -32.89 -15.97 -20.38
CA GLU A 952 -31.48 -16.04 -20.77
C GLU A 952 -30.81 -17.31 -20.24
N PHE A 953 -31.07 -17.72 -19.00
CA PHE A 953 -30.55 -19.00 -18.47
C PHE A 953 -31.06 -20.21 -19.26
N ALA A 954 -32.27 -20.15 -19.83
CA ALA A 954 -32.78 -21.20 -20.71
C ALA A 954 -31.94 -21.38 -21.99
N LYS A 955 -31.18 -20.38 -22.42
CA LYS A 955 -30.27 -20.41 -23.58
C LYS A 955 -28.84 -20.86 -23.22
N CYS A 956 -28.54 -21.10 -21.94
CA CYS A 956 -27.25 -21.60 -21.46
C CYS A 956 -27.12 -23.14 -21.52
N LYS A 957 -28.07 -23.83 -22.16
CA LYS A 957 -28.30 -25.29 -22.08
C LYS A 957 -28.26 -25.95 -23.45
#